data_AF-A0A6I3F3E5-F1
#
_entry.id   AF-A0A6I3F3E5-F1
#
_cell.length_a   1.000
_cell.length_b   1.000
_cell.length_c   1.000
_cell.angle_alpha   90.00
_cell.angle_beta   90.00
_cell.angle_gamma   90.00
#
_symmetry.space_group_name_H-M   'P 1'
#
loop_
_entity.id
_entity.type
_entity.pdbx_description
1 polymer ?
#
loop_
_entity_poly.entity_id
_entity_poly.type
_entity_poly.pdbx_seq_one_letter_code
_entity_poly.pdbx_strand_id
1 'polypeptide(L)'
;MSNLPPPPPPPPPGRGQQHGNQNGTPPPAGGKARGNWPRWTVPVLLVVLLGTLLVNQLMPSESGKKLSYTEFVTAVEQDEVVKFTVTNGSNSIAGELKDGTKFTTTVRDNFPLQSEKDLFETHKVGVSYKEPSSNWLLSWVSLLLPFILIIGFLVWMNKRAQGQMGNVMSIGRSRAKAYQADKPSTTFADIAGYEGVKQEITEVVDFLRMPERFREIGARVPKGILLVGPPGTGKTLFARAVAGEAGVGFLSVTGSDFMEMFVGVGASRVRDLFAQARKLGRAIIFVDEIDSIGRKRGAGLGGGHDEREQTLNQMLSEMDGFETTEGIVVLAATNRPDILDAALLRPGRFDRQIVVPLPEASEREAILKVHSRDKRMGGDVDLETMAKATPGMSGADLANVVNEAALFAVRRGSKQIERIDFENARDRVVMGARRESLVLSAEEKRATAVHESGHAILTVVLPNADPLHKVTILPRGMALGVTWSLPEERHTYSKEFFEDVICRAMGGRVAEKIVFGQLNSGAANDLEQATSIARRMVREWGMSDAVGPMAWSGHQQVFLGEDLMTQGREYSDDTAKLIDSEIARILHEQESRALAVLTKHRKALDTVSEALLERETMDGAEVANLVHGSLDDIVTEQPASID
;
A
#
# COMPACT_ATOMS: atom_id res chain seq x y z
N MET A 1 -27.00 -47.06 -10.17
CA MET A 1 -26.00 -46.67 -9.17
C MET A 1 -26.24 -45.18 -8.87
N SER A 2 -27.29 -44.69 -8.22
CA SER A 2 -27.97 -45.04 -6.97
C SER A 2 -27.04 -45.05 -5.74
N ASN A 3 -27.14 -43.96 -4.96
CA ASN A 3 -26.83 -43.78 -3.54
C ASN A 3 -25.36 -43.71 -3.10
N LEU A 4 -24.78 -42.50 -3.14
CA LEU A 4 -23.73 -42.08 -2.22
C LEU A 4 -24.17 -40.78 -1.50
N PRO A 5 -24.00 -40.68 -0.17
CA PRO A 5 -24.33 -39.48 0.59
C PRO A 5 -23.33 -38.34 0.29
N PRO A 6 -23.71 -37.06 0.50
CA PRO A 6 -22.82 -35.94 0.29
C PRO A 6 -21.61 -35.98 1.25
N PRO A 7 -20.43 -35.48 0.83
CA PRO A 7 -19.23 -35.50 1.67
C PRO A 7 -19.38 -34.59 2.90
N PRO A 8 -18.76 -34.94 4.04
CA PRO A 8 -18.81 -34.14 5.26
C PRO A 8 -18.06 -32.81 5.11
N PRO A 9 -18.44 -31.76 5.86
CA PRO A 9 -17.74 -30.48 5.85
C PRO A 9 -16.31 -30.62 6.42
N PRO A 10 -15.35 -29.80 5.94
CA PRO A 10 -13.95 -29.90 6.36
C PRO A 10 -13.79 -29.56 7.85
N PRO A 11 -12.89 -30.25 8.58
CA PRO A 11 -12.68 -30.01 9.99
C PRO A 11 -11.99 -28.66 10.25
N PRO A 12 -12.27 -28.00 11.39
CA PRO A 12 -11.58 -26.78 11.77
C PRO A 12 -10.09 -27.09 12.05
N PRO A 13 -9.15 -26.16 11.76
CA PRO A 13 -7.73 -26.42 11.94
C PRO A 13 -7.40 -26.51 13.44
N GLY A 14 -7.33 -27.75 13.92
CA GLY A 14 -6.90 -28.14 15.26
C GLY A 14 -5.42 -28.45 15.30
N ARG A 15 -4.73 -27.79 16.24
CA ARG A 15 -3.33 -28.00 16.64
C ARG A 15 -3.00 -29.47 16.89
N GLY A 16 -2.02 -30.00 16.15
CA GLY A 16 -1.36 -31.28 16.44
C GLY A 16 -0.06 -31.09 17.21
N GLN A 17 0.10 -31.88 18.28
CA GLN A 17 1.25 -31.95 19.18
C GLN A 17 2.40 -32.81 18.63
N GLN A 18 3.55 -32.64 19.31
CA GLN A 18 4.89 -33.19 19.12
C GLN A 18 5.02 -34.72 19.09
N HIS A 19 5.97 -35.20 18.30
CA HIS A 19 6.90 -36.27 18.69
C HIS A 19 8.33 -35.80 18.43
N GLY A 20 9.22 -36.01 19.41
CA GLY A 20 10.57 -35.48 19.44
C GLY A 20 11.64 -36.39 18.85
N ASN A 21 12.79 -35.79 18.51
CA ASN A 21 14.09 -36.41 18.72
C ASN A 21 15.18 -35.34 18.95
N GLN A 22 16.18 -35.72 19.74
CA GLN A 22 17.10 -34.86 20.50
C GLN A 22 18.34 -34.41 19.70
N ASN A 23 18.75 -33.15 19.89
CA ASN A 23 20.09 -32.71 20.36
C ASN A 23 20.53 -31.35 19.76
N GLY A 24 20.90 -30.40 20.65
CA GLY A 24 21.78 -29.27 20.31
C GLY A 24 21.23 -27.85 20.50
N THR A 25 21.15 -27.39 21.76
CA THR A 25 21.26 -25.98 22.25
C THR A 25 20.37 -24.85 21.66
N PRO A 26 19.61 -24.10 22.49
CA PRO A 26 18.66 -23.08 22.01
C PRO A 26 19.26 -21.67 21.87
N PRO A 27 18.76 -20.82 20.95
CA PRO A 27 19.05 -19.38 20.95
C PRO A 27 18.15 -18.63 21.96
N PRO A 28 18.57 -17.45 22.46
CA PRO A 28 17.91 -16.81 23.60
C PRO A 28 16.62 -16.10 23.21
N ALA A 29 15.62 -16.26 24.07
CA ALA A 29 14.35 -15.56 24.03
C ALA A 29 14.51 -14.08 24.41
N GLY A 30 14.08 -13.17 23.52
CA GLY A 30 13.98 -11.73 23.74
C GLY A 30 12.52 -11.26 23.74
N GLY A 31 11.68 -11.86 24.56
CA GLY A 31 10.30 -11.40 24.77
C GLY A 31 10.28 -10.08 25.54
N LYS A 32 9.80 -9.03 24.90
CA LYS A 32 9.56 -7.71 25.49
C LYS A 32 8.69 -7.84 26.75
N ALA A 33 9.26 -7.50 27.91
CA ALA A 33 8.50 -7.28 29.13
C ALA A 33 7.63 -6.04 28.95
N ARG A 34 6.39 -6.21 28.46
CA ARG A 34 5.30 -5.31 28.85
C ARG A 34 5.23 -5.40 30.38
N GLY A 35 5.21 -4.25 31.05
CA GLY A 35 4.91 -4.17 32.48
C GLY A 35 3.53 -4.77 32.72
N ASN A 36 3.49 -6.08 32.93
CA ASN A 36 2.27 -6.80 33.20
C ASN A 36 1.91 -6.50 34.63
N TRP A 37 0.83 -5.76 34.83
CA TRP A 37 0.03 -5.99 36.02
C TRP A 37 -0.24 -7.50 36.11
N PRO A 38 -0.08 -8.10 37.30
CA PRO A 38 -0.32 -9.52 37.47
C PRO A 38 -1.70 -9.86 36.87
N ARG A 39 -1.80 -10.82 35.95
CA ARG A 39 -3.02 -11.14 35.16
C ARG A 39 -4.32 -11.38 35.97
N TRP A 40 -4.21 -11.43 37.30
CA TRP A 40 -5.20 -11.69 38.31
C TRP A 40 -5.72 -10.40 38.95
N THR A 41 -5.14 -9.23 38.68
CA THR A 41 -5.63 -7.92 39.17
C THR A 41 -6.96 -7.53 38.54
N VAL A 42 -7.12 -7.70 37.22
CA VAL A 42 -8.34 -7.35 36.49
C VAL A 42 -9.53 -8.25 36.89
N PRO A 43 -9.38 -9.59 36.99
CA PRO A 43 -10.44 -10.45 37.51
C PRO A 43 -10.87 -10.11 38.93
N VAL A 44 -9.93 -9.80 39.84
CA VAL A 44 -10.23 -9.48 41.23
C VAL A 44 -10.99 -8.15 41.34
N LEU A 45 -10.59 -7.13 40.57
CA LEU A 45 -11.33 -5.87 40.49
C LEU A 45 -12.75 -6.06 39.95
N LEU A 46 -12.92 -6.91 38.94
CA LEU A 46 -14.23 -7.26 38.39
C LEU A 46 -15.12 -7.98 39.41
N VAL A 47 -14.57 -8.90 40.19
CA VAL A 47 -15.32 -9.62 41.23
C VAL A 47 -15.74 -8.69 42.38
N VAL A 48 -14.87 -7.76 42.79
CA VAL A 48 -15.22 -6.76 43.80
C VAL A 48 -16.32 -5.82 43.28
N LEU A 49 -16.20 -5.36 42.04
CA LEU A 49 -17.22 -4.51 41.40
C LEU A 49 -18.58 -5.25 41.27
N LEU A 50 -18.57 -6.51 40.82
CA LEU A 50 -19.77 -7.34 40.72
C LEU A 50 -20.39 -7.59 42.10
N GLY A 51 -19.57 -7.86 43.11
CA GLY A 51 -20.02 -8.06 44.48
C GLY A 51 -20.73 -6.82 45.03
N THR A 52 -20.19 -5.62 44.78
CA THR A 52 -20.83 -4.37 45.20
C THR A 52 -22.16 -4.09 44.47
N LEU A 53 -22.26 -4.47 43.18
CA LEU A 53 -23.49 -4.33 42.41
C LEU A 53 -24.59 -5.31 42.86
N LEU A 54 -24.22 -6.54 43.20
CA LEU A 54 -25.16 -7.59 43.61
C LEU A 54 -25.73 -7.38 45.02
N VAL A 55 -24.95 -6.79 45.95
CA VAL A 55 -25.44 -6.49 47.30
C VAL A 55 -26.64 -5.53 47.29
N ASN A 56 -26.71 -4.61 46.33
CA ASN A 56 -27.83 -3.68 46.21
C ASN A 56 -29.11 -4.35 45.67
N GLN A 57 -28.99 -5.52 45.02
CA GLN A 57 -30.11 -6.27 44.42
C GLN A 57 -30.70 -7.32 45.36
N LEU A 58 -30.01 -7.67 46.45
CA LEU A 58 -30.44 -8.67 47.43
C LEU A 58 -31.24 -8.08 48.61
N MET A 59 -31.50 -6.77 48.62
CA MET A 59 -32.37 -6.14 49.63
C MET A 59 -33.85 -6.22 49.23
N PRO A 60 -34.74 -6.74 50.08
CA PRO A 60 -36.15 -6.99 49.73
C PRO A 60 -36.96 -5.68 49.65
N SER A 61 -37.65 -5.46 48.53
CA SER A 61 -38.66 -4.41 48.36
C SER A 61 -40.05 -4.88 48.82
N GLU A 62 -40.77 -4.06 49.60
CA GLU A 62 -42.03 -4.41 50.27
C GLU A 62 -43.12 -4.94 49.30
N SER A 63 -43.77 -6.03 49.71
CA SER A 63 -44.75 -6.81 48.93
C SER A 63 -46.19 -6.31 49.14
N GLY A 64 -46.81 -5.74 48.10
CA GLY A 64 -48.25 -5.43 48.04
C GLY A 64 -48.76 -5.38 46.60
N LYS A 65 -50.07 -5.59 46.39
CA LYS A 65 -50.69 -5.58 45.04
C LYS A 65 -50.53 -4.19 44.42
N LYS A 66 -49.95 -4.08 43.22
CA LYS A 66 -49.78 -2.78 42.55
C LYS A 66 -51.11 -2.32 41.94
N LEU A 67 -51.64 -1.20 42.40
CA LEU A 67 -52.79 -0.52 41.81
C LEU A 67 -52.30 0.68 40.98
N SER A 68 -52.89 0.90 39.81
CA SER A 68 -52.70 2.15 39.09
C SER A 68 -53.34 3.33 39.85
N TYR A 69 -52.88 4.54 39.59
CA TYR A 69 -53.40 5.74 40.25
C TYR A 69 -54.91 5.92 39.99
N THR A 70 -55.37 5.65 38.77
CA THR A 70 -56.80 5.73 38.42
C THR A 70 -57.62 4.72 39.21
N GLU A 71 -57.15 3.47 39.33
CA GLU A 71 -57.82 2.43 40.14
C GLU A 71 -57.85 2.80 41.62
N PHE A 72 -56.80 3.44 42.13
CA PHE A 72 -56.76 3.94 43.49
C PHE A 72 -57.81 5.05 43.74
N VAL A 73 -57.92 6.04 42.84
CA VAL A 73 -58.93 7.10 42.97
C VAL A 73 -60.34 6.53 42.88
N THR A 74 -60.61 5.60 41.97
CA THR A 74 -61.90 4.90 41.88
C THR A 74 -62.21 4.10 43.14
N ALA A 75 -61.22 3.40 43.72
CA ALA A 75 -61.40 2.67 44.98
C ALA A 75 -61.69 3.62 46.17
N VAL A 76 -61.18 4.86 46.14
CA VAL A 76 -61.51 5.90 47.12
C VAL A 76 -62.95 6.40 46.92
N GLU A 77 -63.38 6.68 45.69
CA GLU A 77 -64.75 7.13 45.37
C GLU A 77 -65.81 6.08 45.72
N GLN A 78 -65.45 4.79 45.66
CA GLN A 78 -66.31 3.65 46.00
C GLN A 78 -66.27 3.27 47.50
N ASP A 79 -65.64 4.08 48.36
CA ASP A 79 -65.45 3.82 49.80
C ASP A 79 -64.71 2.51 50.12
N GLU A 80 -63.87 1.99 49.22
CA GLU A 80 -63.16 0.71 49.42
C GLU A 80 -61.85 0.85 50.20
N VAL A 81 -61.28 2.06 50.31
CA VAL A 81 -60.00 2.33 50.99
C VAL A 81 -60.23 2.75 52.45
N VAL A 82 -59.59 2.08 53.41
CA VAL A 82 -59.73 2.40 54.85
C VAL A 82 -58.69 3.41 55.29
N LYS A 83 -57.43 3.14 54.95
CA LYS A 83 -56.27 3.97 55.33
C LYS A 83 -55.17 3.80 54.30
N PHE A 84 -54.43 4.87 54.06
CA PHE A 84 -53.19 4.80 53.30
C PHE A 84 -52.11 5.67 53.92
N THR A 85 -50.87 5.25 53.73
CA THR A 85 -49.68 5.91 54.23
C THR A 85 -48.90 6.51 53.07
N VAL A 86 -48.67 7.81 53.14
CA VAL A 86 -47.80 8.53 52.20
C VAL A 86 -46.39 8.53 52.80
N THR A 87 -45.43 8.01 52.05
CA THR A 87 -44.01 8.04 52.46
C THR A 87 -43.37 9.27 51.85
N ASN A 88 -43.01 10.26 52.68
CA ASN A 88 -42.46 11.53 52.21
C ASN A 88 -41.12 11.29 51.49
N GLY A 89 -41.00 11.81 50.26
CA GLY A 89 -39.78 11.67 49.44
C GLY A 89 -39.74 10.43 48.54
N SER A 90 -40.79 9.60 48.55
CA SER A 90 -40.99 8.54 47.56
C SER A 90 -42.37 8.70 46.92
N ASN A 91 -42.46 8.65 45.59
CA ASN A 91 -43.70 8.77 44.83
C ASN A 91 -44.61 7.53 44.96
N SER A 92 -44.64 6.88 46.12
CA SER A 92 -45.38 5.67 46.38
C SER A 92 -46.23 5.79 47.65
N ILE A 93 -47.48 5.36 47.53
CA ILE A 93 -48.43 5.22 48.63
C ILE A 93 -48.64 3.73 48.88
N ALA A 94 -48.67 3.35 50.14
CA ALA A 94 -49.07 2.01 50.56
C ALA A 94 -50.34 2.10 51.41
N GLY A 95 -51.33 1.27 51.13
CA GLY A 95 -52.62 1.32 51.82
C GLY A 95 -53.27 -0.04 51.98
N GLU A 96 -54.41 -0.04 52.65
CA GLU A 96 -55.19 -1.24 52.93
C GLU A 96 -56.65 -0.99 52.53
N LEU A 97 -57.20 -1.89 51.70
CA LEU A 97 -58.61 -1.91 51.30
C LEU A 97 -59.47 -2.53 52.42
N LYS A 98 -60.79 -2.32 52.39
CA LYS A 98 -61.76 -2.90 53.34
C LYS A 98 -61.74 -4.43 53.37
N ASP A 99 -61.23 -5.09 52.32
CA ASP A 99 -61.07 -6.54 52.23
C ASP A 99 -59.80 -7.08 52.94
N GLY A 100 -58.95 -6.20 53.49
CA GLY A 100 -57.67 -6.54 54.13
C GLY A 100 -56.48 -6.65 53.16
N THR A 101 -56.68 -6.42 51.86
CA THR A 101 -55.61 -6.48 50.86
C THR A 101 -54.73 -5.23 50.95
N LYS A 102 -53.41 -5.44 51.09
CA LYS A 102 -52.42 -4.37 51.01
C LYS A 102 -52.11 -4.04 49.56
N PHE A 103 -52.23 -2.76 49.22
CA PHE A 103 -51.88 -2.25 47.91
C PHE A 103 -50.74 -1.24 47.97
N THR A 104 -50.03 -1.12 46.86
CA THR A 104 -49.09 -0.02 46.62
C THR A 104 -49.46 0.66 45.32
N THR A 105 -49.49 2.00 45.32
CA THR A 105 -49.73 2.79 44.11
C THR A 105 -48.67 3.87 43.97
N THR A 106 -48.40 4.25 42.73
CA THR A 106 -47.43 5.31 42.42
C THR A 106 -48.19 6.60 42.16
N VAL A 107 -47.84 7.65 42.88
CA VAL A 107 -48.47 8.98 42.76
C VAL A 107 -47.52 9.99 42.17
N ARG A 108 -48.08 11.11 41.70
CA ARG A 108 -47.31 12.25 41.20
C ARG A 108 -46.54 12.95 42.32
N ASP A 109 -45.49 13.68 41.96
CA ASP A 109 -44.84 14.64 42.85
C ASP A 109 -45.88 15.68 43.35
N ASN A 110 -45.80 16.08 44.62
CA ASN A 110 -46.75 16.97 45.32
C ASN A 110 -48.17 16.43 45.60
N PHE A 111 -48.33 15.12 45.77
CA PHE A 111 -49.58 14.53 46.28
C PHE A 111 -49.75 14.75 47.82
N PRO A 112 -50.96 15.01 48.33
CA PRO A 112 -52.22 15.26 47.61
C PRO A 112 -52.47 16.73 47.26
N LEU A 113 -53.06 16.98 46.08
CA LEU A 113 -53.60 18.28 45.66
C LEU A 113 -54.82 18.66 46.50
N GLN A 114 -55.18 19.94 46.51
CA GLN A 114 -56.31 20.43 47.32
C GLN A 114 -57.63 19.69 47.01
N SER A 115 -57.90 19.42 45.73
CA SER A 115 -59.08 18.65 45.28
C SER A 115 -59.08 17.19 45.74
N GLU A 116 -57.91 16.60 45.96
CA GLU A 116 -57.77 15.21 46.44
C GLU A 116 -57.91 15.14 47.96
N LYS A 117 -57.43 16.17 48.68
CA LYS A 117 -57.68 16.32 50.12
C LYS A 117 -59.17 16.41 50.42
N ASP A 118 -59.90 17.21 49.64
CA ASP A 118 -61.35 17.36 49.77
C ASP A 118 -62.08 16.02 49.50
N LEU A 119 -61.59 15.21 48.54
CA LEU A 119 -62.10 13.86 48.26
C LEU A 119 -61.87 12.92 49.45
N PHE A 120 -60.67 12.90 50.03
CA PHE A 120 -60.35 12.02 51.17
C PHE A 120 -61.08 12.41 52.45
N GLU A 121 -61.31 13.71 52.67
CA GLU A 121 -62.12 14.21 53.80
C GLU A 121 -63.60 13.87 53.63
N THR A 122 -64.14 13.97 52.40
CA THR A 122 -65.54 13.61 52.10
C THR A 122 -65.81 12.13 52.35
N HIS A 123 -64.88 11.25 51.95
CA HIS A 123 -64.99 9.79 52.09
C HIS A 123 -64.37 9.25 53.39
N LYS A 124 -63.95 10.12 54.32
CA LYS A 124 -63.37 9.79 55.65
C LYS A 124 -62.21 8.79 55.61
N VAL A 125 -61.32 8.89 54.62
CA VAL A 125 -60.15 8.01 54.49
C VAL A 125 -59.03 8.46 55.43
N GLY A 126 -58.49 7.55 56.25
CA GLY A 126 -57.41 7.88 57.18
C GLY A 126 -56.05 8.03 56.48
N VAL A 127 -55.50 9.24 56.42
CA VAL A 127 -54.18 9.52 55.83
C VAL A 127 -53.11 9.58 56.91
N SER A 128 -52.05 8.76 56.78
CA SER A 128 -50.88 8.78 57.68
C SER A 128 -49.60 9.10 56.90
N TYR A 129 -48.64 9.78 57.53
CA TYR A 129 -47.36 10.12 56.90
C TYR A 129 -46.22 9.42 57.63
N LYS A 130 -45.32 8.75 56.88
CA LYS A 130 -44.13 8.08 57.42
C LYS A 130 -42.87 8.72 56.86
N GLU A 131 -41.95 9.14 57.73
CA GLU A 131 -40.63 9.64 57.32
C GLU A 131 -39.67 8.46 57.06
N PRO A 132 -38.87 8.49 55.98
CA PRO A 132 -37.92 7.43 55.67
C PRO A 132 -36.74 7.46 56.65
N SER A 133 -36.72 6.52 57.61
CA SER A 133 -35.58 6.29 58.48
C SER A 133 -34.45 5.64 57.67
N SER A 134 -33.49 6.42 57.21
CA SER A 134 -32.26 5.88 56.62
C SER A 134 -31.24 5.60 57.73
N ASN A 135 -30.77 4.35 57.84
CA ASN A 135 -29.64 4.01 58.72
C ASN A 135 -28.35 4.59 58.13
N TRP A 136 -28.09 5.88 58.39
CA TRP A 136 -26.97 6.64 57.83
C TRP A 136 -25.62 5.91 57.95
N LEU A 137 -25.39 5.22 59.07
CA LEU A 137 -24.19 4.41 59.31
C LEU A 137 -24.01 3.26 58.30
N LEU A 138 -25.09 2.55 57.95
CA LEU A 138 -25.07 1.47 56.96
C LEU A 138 -24.82 2.02 55.54
N SER A 139 -25.33 3.21 55.23
CA SER A 139 -25.07 3.89 53.96
C SER A 139 -23.59 4.29 53.82
N TRP A 140 -22.96 4.78 54.88
CA TRP A 140 -21.53 5.12 54.86
C TRP A 140 -20.62 3.90 54.74
N VAL A 141 -20.95 2.79 55.41
CA VAL A 141 -20.18 1.54 55.29
C VAL A 141 -20.27 0.98 53.88
N SER A 142 -21.47 0.96 53.26
CA SER A 142 -21.64 0.53 51.87
C SER A 142 -20.86 1.41 50.88
N LEU A 143 -20.80 2.72 51.14
CA LEU A 143 -20.09 3.67 50.27
C LEU A 143 -18.56 3.61 50.42
N LEU A 144 -18.03 3.45 51.63
CA LEU A 144 -16.59 3.55 51.92
C LEU A 144 -15.83 2.22 51.80
N LEU A 145 -16.50 1.08 52.00
CA LEU A 145 -15.87 -0.24 51.93
C LEU A 145 -15.19 -0.55 50.57
N PRO A 146 -15.75 -0.15 49.41
CA PRO A 146 -15.07 -0.32 48.12
C PRO A 146 -13.77 0.50 48.01
N PHE A 147 -13.77 1.74 48.49
CA PHE A 147 -12.60 2.62 48.44
C PHE A 147 -11.48 2.14 49.37
N ILE A 148 -11.83 1.68 50.57
CA ILE A 148 -10.86 1.13 51.54
C ILE A 148 -10.18 -0.13 50.98
N LEU A 149 -10.93 -1.02 50.31
CA LEU A 149 -10.36 -2.20 49.68
C LEU A 149 -9.41 -1.86 48.52
N ILE A 150 -9.75 -0.88 47.69
CA ILE A 150 -8.90 -0.42 46.59
C ILE A 150 -7.61 0.22 47.12
N ILE A 151 -7.71 1.09 48.12
CA ILE A 151 -6.55 1.76 48.72
C ILE A 151 -5.64 0.73 49.42
N GLY A 152 -6.21 -0.20 50.19
CA GLY A 152 -5.46 -1.29 50.83
C GLY A 152 -4.72 -2.17 49.82
N PHE A 153 -5.38 -2.51 48.71
CA PHE A 153 -4.80 -3.27 47.62
C PHE A 153 -3.65 -2.53 46.91
N LEU A 154 -3.82 -1.22 46.64
CA LEU A 154 -2.78 -0.38 46.05
C LEU A 154 -1.54 -0.24 46.94
N VAL A 155 -1.72 -0.08 48.25
CA VAL A 155 -0.60 0.00 49.21
C VAL A 155 0.15 -1.34 49.31
N TRP A 156 -0.57 -2.46 49.30
CA TRP A 156 0.04 -3.79 49.26
C TRP A 156 0.81 -4.06 47.96
N MET A 157 0.27 -3.61 46.82
CA MET A 157 0.95 -3.67 45.52
C MET A 157 2.22 -2.80 45.50
N ASN A 158 2.17 -1.58 46.05
CA ASN A 158 3.33 -0.68 46.10
C ASN A 158 4.46 -1.22 46.99
N LYS A 159 4.11 -1.86 48.13
CA LYS A 159 5.11 -2.52 48.98
C LYS A 159 5.78 -3.72 48.31
N ARG A 160 5.13 -4.36 47.34
CA ARG A 160 5.70 -5.47 46.56
C ARG A 160 6.46 -5.01 45.31
N ALA A 161 6.09 -3.86 44.74
CA ALA A 161 6.76 -3.24 43.59
C ALA A 161 8.10 -2.57 43.95
N GLN A 162 8.30 -2.13 45.19
CA GLN A 162 9.58 -1.54 45.62
C GLN A 162 10.78 -2.52 45.59
N GLY A 163 10.55 -3.84 45.60
CA GLY A 163 11.60 -4.84 45.36
C GLY A 163 12.14 -4.88 43.92
N GLN A 164 11.52 -4.15 42.98
CA GLN A 164 11.87 -4.15 41.55
C GLN A 164 12.21 -2.73 41.03
N MET A 165 12.32 -1.73 41.92
CA MET A 165 12.56 -0.32 41.60
C MET A 165 14.05 0.06 41.53
N GLY A 166 14.98 -0.91 41.52
CA GLY A 166 16.40 -0.66 41.26
C GLY A 166 16.74 -0.50 39.76
N ASN A 167 15.80 -0.80 38.85
CA ASN A 167 16.06 -0.90 37.41
C ASN A 167 15.47 0.24 36.55
N VAL A 168 14.75 1.20 37.15
CA VAL A 168 14.01 2.23 36.39
C VAL A 168 14.88 3.43 35.98
N MET A 169 16.04 3.65 36.62
CA MET A 169 17.04 4.66 36.19
C MET A 169 17.83 4.28 34.92
N SER A 170 17.47 3.20 34.23
CA SER A 170 18.12 2.73 32.99
C SER A 170 17.36 3.07 31.70
N ILE A 171 16.18 3.71 31.80
CA ILE A 171 15.31 4.08 30.66
C ILE A 171 15.88 5.20 29.76
N GLY A 172 17.00 5.83 30.15
CA GLY A 172 17.71 6.82 29.31
C GLY A 172 18.84 6.25 28.44
N ARG A 173 19.21 4.97 28.59
CA ARG A 173 20.09 4.28 27.64
C ARG A 173 19.23 3.26 26.93
N SER A 174 19.00 3.48 25.64
CA SER A 174 18.41 2.46 24.81
C SER A 174 19.18 1.16 25.06
N ARG A 175 18.50 0.07 25.44
CA ARG A 175 19.03 -1.27 25.15
C ARG A 175 18.91 -1.40 23.63
N ALA A 176 19.80 -0.71 22.92
CA ALA A 176 19.90 -0.76 21.49
C ALA A 176 19.98 -2.24 21.12
N LYS A 177 19.13 -2.65 20.19
CA LYS A 177 19.46 -3.80 19.35
C LYS A 177 20.87 -3.48 18.86
N ALA A 178 21.90 -4.20 19.32
CA ALA A 178 23.26 -3.93 18.87
C ALA A 178 23.20 -3.97 17.34
N TYR A 179 23.53 -2.86 16.68
CA TYR A 179 23.61 -2.86 15.23
C TYR A 179 24.77 -3.81 14.93
N GLN A 180 24.44 -5.04 14.53
CA GLN A 180 25.45 -6.02 14.21
C GLN A 180 26.11 -5.52 12.94
N ALA A 181 27.37 -5.10 13.08
CA ALA A 181 28.19 -4.76 11.94
C ALA A 181 28.32 -6.03 11.08
N ASP A 182 27.62 -6.04 9.96
CA ASP A 182 27.74 -7.09 8.97
C ASP A 182 29.04 -6.85 8.19
N LYS A 183 29.69 -7.93 7.76
CA LYS A 183 30.73 -7.87 6.73
C LYS A 183 30.14 -8.55 5.50
N PRO A 184 29.40 -7.81 4.66
CA PRO A 184 28.74 -8.40 3.52
C PRO A 184 29.76 -9.04 2.59
N SER A 185 29.47 -10.26 2.13
CA SER A 185 30.26 -10.96 1.10
C SER A 185 29.88 -10.52 -0.32
N THR A 186 28.83 -9.70 -0.46
CA THR A 186 28.34 -9.20 -1.73
C THR A 186 29.34 -8.21 -2.31
N THR A 187 29.67 -8.34 -3.60
CA THR A 187 30.63 -7.50 -4.32
C THR A 187 30.01 -6.91 -5.58
N PHE A 188 30.73 -6.07 -6.33
CA PHE A 188 30.23 -5.57 -7.63
C PHE A 188 30.03 -6.68 -8.67
N ALA A 189 30.66 -7.85 -8.51
CA ALA A 189 30.44 -9.00 -9.37
C ALA A 189 29.02 -9.59 -9.23
N ASP A 190 28.34 -9.34 -8.11
CA ASP A 190 26.97 -9.79 -7.87
C ASP A 190 25.92 -8.80 -8.43
N ILE A 191 26.37 -7.64 -8.93
CA ILE A 191 25.53 -6.62 -9.55
C ILE A 191 25.74 -6.67 -11.06
N ALA A 192 24.71 -7.04 -11.80
CA ALA A 192 24.76 -7.08 -13.26
C ALA A 192 24.49 -5.69 -13.87
N GLY A 193 25.20 -5.34 -14.95
CA GLY A 193 25.02 -4.06 -15.64
C GLY A 193 25.50 -2.85 -14.83
N TYR A 194 24.93 -1.67 -15.11
CA TYR A 194 25.16 -0.43 -14.37
C TYR A 194 26.63 0.02 -14.30
N GLU A 195 27.38 -0.16 -15.40
CA GLU A 195 28.83 0.13 -15.41
C GLU A 195 29.15 1.59 -15.07
N GLY A 196 28.33 2.55 -15.53
CA GLY A 196 28.46 3.95 -15.15
C GLY A 196 28.29 4.20 -13.65
N VAL A 197 27.25 3.61 -13.04
CA VAL A 197 26.98 3.72 -11.60
C VAL A 197 28.09 3.04 -10.79
N LYS A 198 28.55 1.85 -11.22
CA LYS A 198 29.67 1.15 -10.58
C LYS A 198 30.95 1.99 -10.62
N GLN A 199 31.23 2.65 -11.74
CA GLN A 199 32.41 3.51 -11.88
C GLN A 199 32.36 4.68 -10.89
N GLU A 200 31.21 5.37 -10.77
CA GLU A 200 31.05 6.46 -9.80
C GLU A 200 31.21 6.00 -8.35
N ILE A 201 30.70 4.82 -8.03
CA ILE A 201 30.78 4.26 -6.67
C ILE A 201 32.17 3.68 -6.36
N THR A 202 32.94 3.27 -7.38
CA THR A 202 34.31 2.74 -7.21
C THR A 202 35.24 3.77 -6.55
N GLU A 203 35.05 5.06 -6.81
CA GLU A 203 35.80 6.13 -6.13
C GLU A 203 35.65 6.07 -4.59
N VAL A 204 34.45 5.70 -4.12
CA VAL A 204 34.14 5.57 -2.68
C VAL A 204 34.86 4.36 -2.10
N VAL A 205 34.90 3.26 -2.85
CA VAL A 205 35.64 2.05 -2.48
C VAL A 205 37.13 2.35 -2.36
N ASP A 206 37.71 3.05 -3.34
CA ASP A 206 39.13 3.40 -3.34
C ASP A 206 39.51 4.27 -2.14
N PHE A 207 38.67 5.24 -1.79
CA PHE A 207 38.84 6.00 -0.55
C PHE A 207 38.79 5.11 0.69
N LEU A 208 37.77 4.26 0.78
CA LEU A 208 37.60 3.35 1.90
C LEU A 208 38.70 2.30 1.99
N ARG A 209 39.46 2.02 0.92
CA ARG A 209 40.64 1.13 0.90
C ARG A 209 41.97 1.86 1.15
N MET A 210 42.14 3.07 0.64
CA MET A 210 43.40 3.83 0.69
C MET A 210 43.22 5.29 1.13
N PRO A 211 42.69 5.58 2.34
CA PRO A 211 42.36 6.95 2.75
C PRO A 211 43.58 7.88 2.84
N GLU A 212 44.76 7.35 3.17
CA GLU A 212 45.99 8.14 3.29
C GLU A 212 46.40 8.83 1.98
N ARG A 213 46.24 8.14 0.83
CA ARG A 213 46.56 8.70 -0.49
C ARG A 213 45.72 9.94 -0.81
N PHE A 214 44.44 9.92 -0.41
CA PHE A 214 43.55 11.06 -0.60
C PHE A 214 43.92 12.22 0.33
N ARG A 215 44.37 11.93 1.56
CA ARG A 215 44.85 12.93 2.52
C ARG A 215 46.14 13.61 2.05
N GLU A 216 47.11 12.84 1.55
CA GLU A 216 48.40 13.37 1.05
C GLU A 216 48.22 14.38 -0.08
N ILE A 217 47.24 14.15 -0.96
CA ILE A 217 46.91 15.04 -2.09
C ILE A 217 45.98 16.19 -1.66
N GLY A 218 45.37 16.10 -0.47
CA GLY A 218 44.41 17.10 0.03
C GLY A 218 43.02 16.98 -0.61
N ALA A 219 42.69 15.82 -1.20
CA ALA A 219 41.38 15.57 -1.79
C ALA A 219 40.32 15.44 -0.70
N ARG A 220 39.24 16.23 -0.81
CA ARG A 220 38.08 16.13 0.09
C ARG A 220 37.14 15.05 -0.42
N VAL A 221 36.89 14.05 0.41
CA VAL A 221 35.99 12.95 0.08
C VAL A 221 34.57 13.30 0.53
N PRO A 222 33.53 12.96 -0.25
CA PRO A 222 32.15 13.14 0.16
C PRO A 222 31.87 12.40 1.47
N LYS A 223 31.36 13.13 2.46
CA LYS A 223 30.97 12.55 3.76
C LYS A 223 29.71 11.69 3.63
N GLY A 224 28.85 12.06 2.70
CA GLY A 224 27.57 11.42 2.47
C GLY A 224 27.25 11.30 0.98
N ILE A 225 26.71 10.15 0.59
CA ILE A 225 26.29 9.87 -0.78
C ILE A 225 24.84 9.45 -0.77
N LEU A 226 24.04 10.08 -1.61
CA LEU A 226 22.63 9.75 -1.77
C LEU A 226 22.43 8.97 -3.07
N LEU A 227 22.00 7.72 -2.93
CA LEU A 227 21.54 6.86 -4.02
C LEU A 227 20.08 7.19 -4.32
N VAL A 228 19.83 7.72 -5.51
CA VAL A 228 18.51 8.19 -5.93
C VAL A 228 18.03 7.33 -7.08
N GLY A 229 16.81 6.83 -7.01
CA GLY A 229 16.21 6.17 -8.18
C GLY A 229 14.94 5.41 -7.85
N PRO A 230 14.24 4.88 -8.86
CA PRO A 230 12.99 4.13 -8.67
C PRO A 230 13.16 2.93 -7.72
N PRO A 231 12.07 2.44 -7.10
CA PRO A 231 12.15 1.25 -6.25
C PRO A 231 12.61 0.04 -7.07
N GLY A 232 13.27 -0.93 -6.41
CA GLY A 232 13.68 -2.18 -7.05
C GLY A 232 14.92 -2.12 -7.95
N THR A 233 15.58 -0.96 -8.09
CA THR A 233 16.83 -0.82 -8.89
C THR A 233 18.10 -1.30 -8.20
N GLY A 234 18.00 -1.87 -6.99
CA GLY A 234 19.15 -2.44 -6.28
C GLY A 234 19.98 -1.45 -5.47
N LYS A 235 19.46 -0.28 -5.09
CA LYS A 235 20.18 0.71 -4.23
C LYS A 235 20.78 0.09 -2.96
N THR A 236 20.01 -0.72 -2.24
CA THR A 236 20.48 -1.45 -1.05
C THR A 236 21.56 -2.48 -1.40
N LEU A 237 21.47 -3.11 -2.57
CA LEU A 237 22.46 -4.06 -3.07
C LEU A 237 23.79 -3.35 -3.39
N PHE A 238 23.73 -2.18 -4.05
CA PHE A 238 24.89 -1.32 -4.28
C PHE A 238 25.58 -0.96 -2.97
N ALA A 239 24.85 -0.48 -1.98
CA ALA A 239 25.43 -0.11 -0.68
C ALA A 239 26.15 -1.28 0.01
N ARG A 240 25.58 -2.49 -0.05
CA ARG A 240 26.22 -3.72 0.46
C ARG A 240 27.46 -4.09 -0.35
N ALA A 241 27.41 -3.97 -1.67
CA ALA A 241 28.54 -4.24 -2.55
C ALA A 241 29.71 -3.29 -2.32
N VAL A 242 29.46 -1.99 -2.06
CA VAL A 242 30.53 -1.04 -1.69
C VAL A 242 31.26 -1.50 -0.43
N ALA A 243 30.52 -1.94 0.59
CA ALA A 243 31.10 -2.40 1.84
C ALA A 243 31.92 -3.69 1.65
N GLY A 244 31.41 -4.63 0.85
CA GLY A 244 32.09 -5.88 0.53
C GLY A 244 33.37 -5.67 -0.28
N GLU A 245 33.32 -4.80 -1.31
CA GLU A 245 34.47 -4.46 -2.15
C GLU A 245 35.57 -3.71 -1.35
N ALA A 246 35.15 -2.84 -0.42
CA ALA A 246 36.07 -2.12 0.46
C ALA A 246 36.56 -2.97 1.66
N GLY A 247 35.88 -4.08 1.98
CA GLY A 247 36.19 -4.93 3.12
C GLY A 247 35.97 -4.27 4.48
N VAL A 248 35.06 -3.30 4.58
CA VAL A 248 34.80 -2.49 5.78
C VAL A 248 33.52 -2.93 6.51
N GLY A 249 33.31 -2.47 7.75
CA GLY A 249 32.08 -2.77 8.49
C GLY A 249 30.85 -2.12 7.85
N PHE A 250 29.71 -2.82 7.81
CA PHE A 250 28.46 -2.31 7.25
C PHE A 250 27.38 -2.20 8.35
N LEU A 251 26.88 -0.99 8.58
CA LEU A 251 25.80 -0.69 9.50
C LEU A 251 24.56 -0.26 8.70
N SER A 252 23.56 -1.13 8.60
CA SER A 252 22.32 -0.86 7.87
C SER A 252 21.19 -0.49 8.82
N VAL A 253 20.48 0.59 8.51
CA VAL A 253 19.27 1.04 9.21
C VAL A 253 18.24 1.53 8.20
N THR A 254 16.96 1.40 8.54
CA THR A 254 15.88 2.00 7.73
C THR A 254 15.46 3.33 8.35
N GLY A 255 15.14 4.35 7.55
CA GLY A 255 14.71 5.67 8.02
C GLY A 255 13.49 5.59 8.96
N SER A 256 12.58 4.64 8.72
CA SER A 256 11.43 4.37 9.58
C SER A 256 11.81 3.83 10.97
N ASP A 257 12.99 3.23 11.16
CA ASP A 257 13.45 2.75 12.48
C ASP A 257 13.72 3.90 13.45
N PHE A 258 13.88 5.12 12.95
CA PHE A 258 14.07 6.29 13.80
C PHE A 258 12.76 6.93 14.25
N MET A 259 11.64 6.60 13.60
CA MET A 259 10.31 7.15 13.89
C MET A 259 9.66 6.39 15.06
N GLU A 260 9.56 7.01 16.24
CA GLU A 260 8.87 6.44 17.39
C GLU A 260 7.90 7.41 18.07
N MET A 261 6.98 6.87 18.88
CA MET A 261 5.99 7.67 19.62
C MET A 261 6.60 8.57 20.71
N PHE A 262 7.88 8.34 21.06
CA PHE A 262 8.56 9.05 22.14
C PHE A 262 9.59 10.04 21.58
N VAL A 263 9.39 11.32 21.86
CA VAL A 263 10.29 12.41 21.49
C VAL A 263 11.70 12.13 22.00
N GLY A 264 12.71 12.30 21.14
CA GLY A 264 14.13 12.14 21.47
C GLY A 264 14.68 10.71 21.36
N VAL A 265 13.85 9.69 21.17
CA VAL A 265 14.35 8.31 20.97
C VAL A 265 15.07 8.17 19.62
N GLY A 266 14.51 8.71 18.54
CA GLY A 266 15.14 8.72 17.23
C GLY A 266 16.51 9.40 17.24
N ALA A 267 16.61 10.61 17.82
CA ALA A 267 17.87 11.31 18.00
C ALA A 267 18.91 10.51 18.81
N SER A 268 18.50 9.81 19.88
CA SER A 268 19.40 8.94 20.65
C SER A 268 19.95 7.77 19.81
N ARG A 269 19.11 7.16 18.96
CA ARG A 269 19.53 6.08 18.05
C ARG A 269 20.54 6.55 17.02
N VAL A 270 20.35 7.76 16.48
CA VAL A 270 21.31 8.38 15.56
C VAL A 270 22.68 8.51 16.24
N ARG A 271 22.74 9.04 17.47
CA ARG A 271 24.01 9.13 18.22
C ARG A 271 24.65 7.76 18.45
N ASP A 272 23.85 6.77 18.84
CA ASP A 272 24.30 5.40 19.11
C ASP A 272 24.84 4.73 17.83
N LEU A 273 24.23 4.99 16.67
CA LEU A 273 24.65 4.50 15.35
C LEU A 273 26.03 5.06 14.96
N PHE A 274 26.20 6.39 15.05
CA PHE A 274 27.49 7.03 14.74
C PHE A 274 28.58 6.66 15.75
N ALA A 275 28.25 6.48 17.04
CA ALA A 275 29.19 6.00 18.04
C ALA A 275 29.65 4.55 17.76
N GLN A 276 28.77 3.69 17.22
CA GLN A 276 29.14 2.34 16.80
C GLN A 276 30.02 2.35 15.55
N ALA A 277 29.72 3.19 14.56
CA ALA A 277 30.57 3.37 13.38
C ALA A 277 31.99 3.80 13.76
N ARG A 278 32.12 4.78 14.67
CA ARG A 278 33.43 5.24 15.20
C ARG A 278 34.22 4.14 15.90
N LYS A 279 33.57 3.22 16.60
CA LYS A 279 34.24 2.08 17.26
C LYS A 279 34.82 1.07 16.25
N LEU A 280 34.25 0.98 15.05
CA LEU A 280 34.75 0.11 13.98
C LEU A 280 35.95 0.72 13.23
N GLY A 281 36.17 2.03 13.37
CA GLY A 281 37.15 2.79 12.60
C GLY A 281 36.67 2.99 11.17
N ARG A 282 36.77 1.96 10.32
CA ARG A 282 36.35 2.02 8.91
C ARG A 282 34.99 1.34 8.75
N ALA A 283 33.97 2.12 8.46
CA ALA A 283 32.61 1.62 8.32
C ALA A 283 31.77 2.44 7.33
N ILE A 284 30.80 1.78 6.72
CA ILE A 284 29.72 2.39 5.97
C ILE A 284 28.46 2.38 6.83
N ILE A 285 27.85 3.55 6.99
CA ILE A 285 26.50 3.69 7.55
C ILE A 285 25.53 3.77 6.38
N PHE A 286 24.67 2.79 6.19
CA PHE A 286 23.62 2.80 5.17
C PHE A 286 22.25 3.11 5.79
N VAL A 287 21.60 4.16 5.29
CA VAL A 287 20.25 4.58 5.68
C VAL A 287 19.30 4.40 4.50
N ASP A 288 18.49 3.34 4.52
CA ASP A 288 17.44 3.14 3.51
C ASP A 288 16.22 4.02 3.81
N GLU A 289 15.42 4.37 2.81
CA GLU A 289 14.21 5.21 2.95
C GLU A 289 14.45 6.50 3.77
N ILE A 290 15.54 7.23 3.47
CA ILE A 290 15.91 8.45 4.21
C ILE A 290 14.81 9.51 4.16
N ASP A 291 13.93 9.48 3.16
CA ASP A 291 12.76 10.34 3.05
C ASP A 291 11.75 10.20 4.19
N SER A 292 11.80 9.10 4.95
CA SER A 292 11.01 8.94 6.18
C SER A 292 11.35 9.99 7.24
N ILE A 293 12.64 10.34 7.39
CA ILE A 293 13.13 11.35 8.35
C ILE A 293 13.48 12.69 7.68
N GLY A 294 13.87 12.63 6.40
CA GLY A 294 14.42 13.73 5.63
C GLY A 294 13.41 14.53 4.84
N ARG A 295 12.10 14.28 4.98
CA ARG A 295 11.07 15.04 4.23
C ARG A 295 11.17 16.55 4.52
N LYS A 296 10.80 17.40 3.56
CA LYS A 296 10.62 18.86 3.76
C LYS A 296 9.52 19.12 4.78
N ARG A 297 9.59 20.30 5.41
CA ARG A 297 8.52 20.82 6.27
C ARG A 297 7.25 20.99 5.44
N GLY A 298 6.16 20.37 5.89
CA GLY A 298 4.81 20.68 5.42
C GLY A 298 4.15 21.63 6.40
N ALA A 299 3.26 22.50 5.93
CA ALA A 299 2.43 23.38 6.77
C ALA A 299 1.34 22.60 7.54
N GLY A 300 1.71 21.48 8.16
CA GLY A 300 0.81 20.63 8.92
C GLY A 300 0.70 21.09 10.38
N LEU A 301 -0.45 21.65 10.75
CA LEU A 301 -0.84 21.88 12.14
C LEU A 301 -1.03 20.53 12.86
N GLY A 302 0.04 19.94 13.41
CA GLY A 302 -0.04 18.72 14.20
C GLY A 302 1.32 18.27 14.74
N GLY A 303 1.41 18.02 16.05
CA GLY A 303 2.64 17.74 16.82
C GLY A 303 3.38 16.42 16.52
N GLY A 304 3.24 15.85 15.31
CA GLY A 304 4.09 14.77 14.81
C GLY A 304 5.37 15.26 14.12
N HIS A 305 5.54 16.58 13.97
CA HIS A 305 6.72 17.17 13.34
C HIS A 305 7.96 17.18 14.25
N ASP A 306 7.79 17.31 15.57
CA ASP A 306 8.90 17.60 16.49
C ASP A 306 9.92 16.45 16.60
N GLU A 307 9.46 15.20 16.60
CA GLU A 307 10.33 14.03 16.72
C GLU A 307 11.14 13.77 15.43
N ARG A 308 10.50 13.92 14.28
CA ARG A 308 11.15 13.81 12.97
C ARG A 308 12.20 14.90 12.81
N GLU A 309 11.85 16.14 13.14
CA GLU A 309 12.78 17.27 13.03
C GLU A 309 13.97 17.13 13.99
N GLN A 310 13.72 16.68 15.23
CA GLN A 310 14.80 16.46 16.18
C GLN A 310 15.77 15.36 15.70
N THR A 311 15.24 14.27 15.16
CA THR A 311 16.03 13.16 14.61
C THR A 311 16.83 13.60 13.39
N LEU A 312 16.21 14.33 12.46
CA LEU A 312 16.88 14.89 11.29
C LEU A 312 18.02 15.82 11.69
N ASN A 313 17.75 16.78 12.58
CA ASN A 313 18.77 17.72 13.06
C ASN A 313 19.92 17.02 13.77
N GLN A 314 19.64 15.95 14.53
CA GLN A 314 20.69 15.14 15.13
C GLN A 314 21.54 14.44 14.07
N MET A 315 20.93 13.89 13.01
CA MET A 315 21.68 13.28 11.90
C MET A 315 22.58 14.29 11.20
N LEU A 316 22.05 15.49 10.93
CA LEU A 316 22.84 16.59 10.36
C LEU A 316 24.00 16.99 11.28
N SER A 317 23.75 17.09 12.59
CA SER A 317 24.79 17.41 13.57
C SER A 317 25.88 16.33 13.66
N GLU A 318 25.53 15.05 13.57
CA GLU A 318 26.55 13.98 13.53
C GLU A 318 27.34 14.04 12.22
N MET A 319 26.69 14.28 11.07
CA MET A 319 27.35 14.41 9.77
C MET A 319 28.34 15.60 9.71
N ASP A 320 27.94 16.73 10.27
CA ASP A 320 28.79 17.91 10.36
C ASP A 320 29.95 17.69 11.36
N GLY A 321 29.74 16.83 12.37
CA GLY A 321 30.63 16.63 13.52
C GLY A 321 31.83 15.70 13.35
N PHE A 322 31.85 14.79 12.37
CA PHE A 322 33.01 13.92 12.14
C PHE A 322 33.97 14.47 11.08
N GLU A 323 35.28 14.30 11.29
CA GLU A 323 36.29 14.64 10.30
C GLU A 323 36.37 13.56 9.20
N THR A 324 36.67 13.96 7.96
CA THR A 324 36.87 13.01 6.84
C THR A 324 38.01 12.01 7.09
N THR A 325 38.85 12.27 8.08
CA THR A 325 39.94 11.42 8.55
C THR A 325 39.46 10.16 9.28
N GLU A 326 38.22 10.12 9.80
CA GLU A 326 37.71 8.98 10.56
C GLU A 326 37.43 7.73 9.71
N GLY A 327 37.42 7.83 8.37
CA GLY A 327 37.23 6.66 7.49
C GLY A 327 35.80 6.11 7.49
N ILE A 328 34.82 6.95 7.86
CA ILE A 328 33.39 6.65 7.89
C ILE A 328 32.72 7.33 6.70
N VAL A 329 31.87 6.60 5.98
CA VAL A 329 31.06 7.13 4.87
C VAL A 329 29.58 6.83 5.12
N VAL A 330 28.73 7.84 4.94
CA VAL A 330 27.27 7.68 5.04
C VAL A 330 26.68 7.48 3.66
N LEU A 331 26.06 6.33 3.41
CA LEU A 331 25.26 6.07 2.22
C LEU A 331 23.78 6.18 2.60
N ALA A 332 22.98 6.85 1.78
CA ALA A 332 21.53 6.88 1.95
C ALA A 332 20.83 6.51 0.65
N ALA A 333 19.64 5.92 0.73
CA ALA A 333 18.82 5.62 -0.44
C ALA A 333 17.46 6.30 -0.32
N THR A 334 16.96 6.82 -1.45
CA THR A 334 15.58 7.31 -1.56
C THR A 334 14.99 7.01 -2.93
N ASN A 335 13.66 6.84 -2.96
CA ASN A 335 12.89 6.80 -4.20
C ASN A 335 12.32 8.18 -4.57
N ARG A 336 12.41 9.15 -3.66
CA ARG A 336 11.75 10.46 -3.77
C ARG A 336 12.70 11.60 -3.37
N PRO A 337 13.64 11.98 -4.25
CA PRO A 337 14.58 13.07 -3.96
C PRO A 337 13.87 14.44 -3.85
N ASP A 338 12.72 14.59 -4.51
CA ASP A 338 11.90 15.82 -4.58
C ASP A 338 11.39 16.28 -3.21
N ILE A 339 11.02 15.33 -2.35
CA ILE A 339 10.47 15.62 -1.02
C ILE A 339 11.54 15.81 0.05
N LEU A 340 12.82 15.60 -0.25
CA LEU A 340 13.89 15.71 0.75
C LEU A 340 14.19 17.17 1.10
N ASP A 341 14.49 17.43 2.37
CA ASP A 341 14.94 18.72 2.86
C ASP A 341 16.25 19.12 2.17
N ALA A 342 16.29 20.31 1.59
CA ALA A 342 17.48 20.85 0.95
C ALA A 342 18.68 20.97 1.91
N ALA A 343 18.45 20.99 3.22
CA ALA A 343 19.49 20.94 4.23
C ALA A 343 20.33 19.65 4.15
N LEU A 344 19.75 18.51 3.78
CA LEU A 344 20.47 17.24 3.63
C LEU A 344 21.46 17.27 2.46
N LEU A 345 21.13 18.01 1.40
CA LEU A 345 21.87 18.05 0.14
C LEU A 345 22.99 19.11 0.12
N ARG A 346 23.26 19.77 1.25
CA ARG A 346 24.30 20.81 1.33
C ARG A 346 25.70 20.20 1.37
N PRO A 347 26.72 20.89 0.83
CA PRO A 347 28.11 20.46 0.92
C PRO A 347 28.53 20.06 2.34
N GLY A 348 29.20 18.92 2.48
CA GLY A 348 29.57 18.35 3.79
C GLY A 348 28.53 17.39 4.41
N ARG A 349 27.37 17.19 3.75
CA ARG A 349 26.35 16.21 4.15
C ARG A 349 26.19 15.18 3.04
N PHE A 350 25.03 15.13 2.36
CA PHE A 350 24.86 14.35 1.12
C PHE A 350 25.24 15.20 -0.08
N ASP A 351 26.54 15.43 -0.23
CA ASP A 351 27.11 16.31 -1.24
C ASP A 351 27.31 15.62 -2.60
N ARG A 352 27.28 14.28 -2.64
CA ARG A 352 27.22 13.50 -3.88
C ARG A 352 25.87 12.81 -4.02
N GLN A 353 25.27 12.94 -5.19
CA GLN A 353 24.06 12.23 -5.57
C GLN A 353 24.38 11.33 -6.74
N ILE A 354 24.10 10.04 -6.60
CA ILE A 354 24.30 9.05 -7.65
C ILE A 354 22.93 8.54 -8.05
N VAL A 355 22.58 8.74 -9.32
CA VAL A 355 21.30 8.29 -9.86
C VAL A 355 21.44 6.82 -10.29
N VAL A 356 20.56 5.98 -9.75
CA VAL A 356 20.43 4.56 -10.12
C VAL A 356 19.14 4.42 -10.94
N PRO A 357 19.22 4.57 -12.28
CA PRO A 357 18.04 4.55 -13.13
C PRO A 357 17.43 3.16 -13.25
N LEU A 358 16.27 3.07 -13.92
CA LEU A 358 15.78 1.78 -14.41
C LEU A 358 16.78 1.20 -15.41
N PRO A 359 16.97 -0.13 -15.43
CA PRO A 359 17.96 -0.76 -16.28
C PRO A 359 17.57 -0.70 -17.77
N GLU A 360 18.54 -0.44 -18.63
CA GLU A 360 18.42 -0.54 -20.10
C GLU A 360 18.34 -2.00 -20.56
N ALA A 361 17.96 -2.25 -21.83
CA ALA A 361 17.79 -3.59 -22.37
C ALA A 361 19.00 -4.51 -22.16
N SER A 362 20.22 -4.02 -22.37
CA SER A 362 21.47 -4.77 -22.17
C SER A 362 21.73 -5.09 -20.68
N GLU A 363 21.39 -4.16 -19.79
CA GLU A 363 21.49 -4.34 -18.35
C GLU A 363 20.44 -5.32 -17.84
N ARG A 364 19.21 -5.26 -18.37
CA ARG A 364 18.15 -6.23 -18.08
C ARG A 364 18.53 -7.64 -18.49
N GLU A 365 19.16 -7.81 -19.66
CA GLU A 365 19.69 -9.11 -20.10
C GLU A 365 20.72 -9.64 -19.09
N ALA A 366 21.64 -8.78 -18.64
CA ALA A 366 22.64 -9.15 -17.64
C ALA A 366 22.00 -9.53 -16.29
N ILE A 367 20.99 -8.78 -15.83
CA ILE A 367 20.23 -9.06 -14.62
C ILE A 367 19.47 -10.39 -14.74
N LEU A 368 18.81 -10.64 -15.87
CA LEU A 368 18.13 -11.90 -16.16
C LEU A 368 19.09 -13.08 -16.14
N LYS A 369 20.30 -12.93 -16.70
CA LYS A 369 21.37 -13.95 -16.64
C LYS A 369 21.74 -14.32 -15.20
N VAL A 370 21.91 -13.32 -14.32
CA VAL A 370 22.22 -13.56 -12.90
C VAL A 370 21.09 -14.31 -12.20
N HIS A 371 19.84 -13.86 -12.36
CA HIS A 371 18.68 -14.49 -11.72
C HIS A 371 18.30 -15.86 -12.32
N SER A 372 18.86 -16.20 -13.48
CA SER A 372 18.66 -17.49 -14.16
C SER A 372 19.75 -18.52 -13.83
N ARG A 373 20.88 -18.12 -13.21
CA ARG A 373 22.04 -18.99 -12.96
C ARG A 373 21.71 -20.25 -12.16
N ASP A 374 20.84 -20.12 -11.15
CA ASP A 374 20.45 -21.22 -10.27
C ASP A 374 19.20 -21.97 -10.77
N LYS A 375 18.74 -21.70 -11.99
CA LYS A 375 17.52 -22.26 -12.57
C LYS A 375 17.83 -23.06 -13.83
N ARG A 376 17.00 -24.07 -14.08
CA ARG A 376 17.10 -24.90 -15.29
C ARG A 376 16.32 -24.24 -16.42
N MET A 377 17.04 -23.56 -17.30
CA MET A 377 16.47 -22.86 -18.45
C MET A 377 16.40 -23.82 -19.66
N GLY A 378 15.29 -23.78 -20.39
CA GLY A 378 15.10 -24.47 -21.65
C GLY A 378 15.90 -23.81 -22.77
N GLY A 379 16.25 -24.58 -23.81
CA GLY A 379 17.01 -24.08 -24.96
C GLY A 379 16.25 -23.12 -25.88
N ASP A 380 14.93 -22.99 -25.68
CA ASP A 380 14.04 -22.08 -26.39
C ASP A 380 13.94 -20.68 -25.72
N VAL A 381 14.56 -20.49 -24.56
CA VAL A 381 14.56 -19.19 -23.86
C VAL A 381 15.72 -18.33 -24.33
N ASP A 382 15.40 -17.33 -25.14
CA ASP A 382 16.33 -16.25 -25.47
C ASP A 382 16.17 -15.06 -24.51
N LEU A 383 17.18 -14.88 -23.63
CA LEU A 383 17.19 -13.80 -22.64
C LEU A 383 17.30 -12.41 -23.28
N GLU A 384 17.86 -12.28 -24.48
CA GLU A 384 17.94 -10.99 -25.19
C GLU A 384 16.54 -10.53 -25.59
N THR A 385 15.76 -11.41 -26.23
CA THR A 385 14.36 -11.13 -26.57
C THR A 385 13.52 -10.89 -25.31
N MET A 386 13.72 -11.67 -24.25
CA MET A 386 13.00 -11.45 -22.98
C MET A 386 13.32 -10.07 -22.37
N ALA A 387 14.57 -9.62 -22.43
CA ALA A 387 14.97 -8.31 -21.92
C ALA A 387 14.32 -7.16 -22.71
N LYS A 388 14.22 -7.28 -24.04
CA LYS A 388 13.49 -6.33 -24.90
C LYS A 388 11.99 -6.33 -24.59
N ALA A 389 11.44 -7.48 -24.21
CA ALA A 389 10.03 -7.64 -23.88
C ALA A 389 9.66 -7.19 -22.45
N THR A 390 10.62 -6.72 -21.64
CA THR A 390 10.40 -6.21 -20.28
C THR A 390 10.83 -4.74 -20.12
N PRO A 391 10.38 -3.81 -20.99
CA PRO A 391 10.77 -2.41 -20.92
C PRO A 391 10.31 -1.77 -19.60
N GLY A 392 11.16 -0.93 -19.01
CA GLY A 392 10.84 -0.18 -17.78
C GLY A 392 10.75 -1.02 -16.50
N MET A 393 11.00 -2.34 -16.56
CA MET A 393 11.05 -3.19 -15.37
C MET A 393 12.34 -2.95 -14.56
N SER A 394 12.20 -2.87 -13.24
CA SER A 394 13.36 -2.78 -12.33
C SER A 394 14.05 -4.14 -12.17
N GLY A 395 15.26 -4.17 -11.59
CA GLY A 395 15.95 -5.42 -11.30
C GLY A 395 15.15 -6.36 -10.39
N ALA A 396 14.42 -5.81 -9.43
CA ALA A 396 13.51 -6.58 -8.58
C ALA A 396 12.32 -7.16 -9.35
N ASP A 397 11.76 -6.42 -10.31
CA ASP A 397 10.68 -6.91 -11.17
C ASP A 397 11.17 -8.07 -12.05
N LEU A 398 12.38 -7.95 -12.63
CA LEU A 398 12.99 -9.03 -13.40
C LEU A 398 13.25 -10.27 -12.56
N ALA A 399 13.78 -10.11 -11.34
CA ALA A 399 13.95 -11.22 -10.41
C ALA A 399 12.61 -11.92 -10.14
N ASN A 400 11.53 -11.15 -10.00
CA ASN A 400 10.17 -11.67 -9.83
C ASN A 400 9.66 -12.39 -11.08
N VAL A 401 9.89 -11.87 -12.29
CA VAL A 401 9.53 -12.53 -13.57
C VAL A 401 10.21 -13.89 -13.67
N VAL A 402 11.53 -13.98 -13.43
CA VAL A 402 12.24 -15.28 -13.49
C VAL A 402 11.73 -16.24 -12.41
N ASN A 403 11.32 -15.74 -11.24
CA ASN A 403 10.74 -16.58 -10.19
C ASN A 403 9.34 -17.10 -10.57
N GLU A 404 8.47 -16.25 -11.08
CA GLU A 404 7.15 -16.61 -11.57
C GLU A 404 7.24 -17.60 -12.74
N ALA A 405 8.22 -17.44 -13.65
CA ALA A 405 8.46 -18.38 -14.74
C ALA A 405 8.78 -19.79 -14.21
N ALA A 406 9.59 -19.88 -13.14
CA ALA A 406 9.86 -21.15 -12.48
C ALA A 406 8.59 -21.76 -11.87
N LEU A 407 7.71 -20.94 -11.28
CA LEU A 407 6.43 -21.40 -10.73
C LEU A 407 5.48 -21.90 -11.83
N PHE A 408 5.45 -21.27 -13.00
CA PHE A 408 4.69 -21.73 -14.16
C PHE A 408 5.21 -23.08 -14.67
N ALA A 409 6.53 -23.23 -14.82
CA ALA A 409 7.15 -24.49 -15.22
C ALA A 409 6.80 -25.64 -14.25
N VAL A 410 6.85 -25.37 -12.94
CA VAL A 410 6.46 -26.35 -11.90
C VAL A 410 4.99 -26.74 -12.00
N ARG A 411 4.08 -25.77 -12.21
CA ARG A 411 2.64 -26.04 -12.37
C ARG A 411 2.34 -26.88 -13.62
N ARG A 412 3.09 -26.66 -14.69
CA ARG A 412 3.03 -27.45 -15.93
C ARG A 412 3.65 -28.85 -15.78
N GLY A 413 4.34 -29.12 -14.67
CA GLY A 413 5.06 -30.37 -14.44
C GLY A 413 6.36 -30.48 -15.24
N SER A 414 6.88 -29.37 -15.78
CA SER A 414 8.15 -29.36 -16.50
C SER A 414 9.35 -29.33 -15.55
N LYS A 415 10.48 -29.86 -16.02
CA LYS A 415 11.77 -29.86 -15.29
C LYS A 415 12.65 -28.67 -15.66
N GLN A 416 12.27 -27.92 -16.68
CA GLN A 416 12.98 -26.76 -17.21
C GLN A 416 11.98 -25.64 -17.47
N ILE A 417 12.46 -24.40 -17.38
CA ILE A 417 11.68 -23.19 -17.68
C ILE A 417 11.76 -22.95 -19.18
N GLU A 418 10.63 -23.02 -19.87
CA GLU A 418 10.54 -22.79 -21.32
C GLU A 418 10.11 -21.35 -21.62
N ARG A 419 10.20 -20.94 -22.90
CA ARG A 419 9.82 -19.58 -23.35
C ARG A 419 8.41 -19.21 -22.91
N ILE A 420 7.48 -20.16 -23.04
CA ILE A 420 6.08 -19.98 -22.68
C ILE A 420 5.88 -19.66 -21.19
N ASP A 421 6.72 -20.20 -20.31
CA ASP A 421 6.62 -19.95 -18.87
C ASP A 421 7.09 -18.52 -18.55
N PHE A 422 8.14 -18.04 -19.24
CA PHE A 422 8.63 -16.66 -19.14
C PHE A 422 7.63 -15.63 -19.63
N GLU A 423 7.04 -15.86 -20.80
CA GLU A 423 6.03 -14.96 -21.34
C GLU A 423 4.80 -14.90 -20.42
N ASN A 424 4.36 -16.04 -19.90
CA ASN A 424 3.26 -16.09 -18.93
C ASN A 424 3.59 -15.38 -17.62
N ALA A 425 4.84 -15.46 -17.16
CA ALA A 425 5.34 -14.76 -15.98
C ALA A 425 5.36 -13.25 -16.18
N ARG A 426 5.90 -12.77 -17.30
CA ARG A 426 5.84 -11.35 -17.67
C ARG A 426 4.41 -10.86 -17.69
N ASP A 427 3.53 -11.55 -18.41
CA ASP A 427 2.13 -11.15 -18.55
C ASP A 427 1.44 -11.09 -17.17
N ARG A 428 1.78 -12.02 -16.25
CA ARG A 428 1.28 -12.03 -14.87
C ARG A 428 1.80 -10.85 -14.05
N VAL A 429 3.07 -10.49 -14.20
CA VAL A 429 3.69 -9.36 -13.47
C VAL A 429 3.11 -8.02 -13.95
N VAL A 430 2.88 -7.86 -15.26
CA VAL A 430 2.36 -6.60 -15.81
C VAL A 430 0.84 -6.46 -15.64
N MET A 431 0.07 -7.52 -15.91
CA MET A 431 -1.40 -7.44 -16.00
C MET A 431 -2.13 -8.14 -14.86
N GLY A 432 -1.42 -8.90 -14.03
CA GLY A 432 -2.01 -9.76 -13.01
C GLY A 432 -2.42 -11.14 -13.54
N ALA A 433 -3.09 -11.91 -12.68
CA ALA A 433 -3.42 -13.30 -12.97
C ALA A 433 -4.44 -13.45 -14.12
N ARG A 434 -4.34 -14.57 -14.85
CA ARG A 434 -5.34 -15.00 -15.84
C ARG A 434 -6.68 -15.26 -15.14
N ARG A 435 -7.77 -14.82 -15.75
CA ARG A 435 -9.13 -15.01 -15.23
C ARG A 435 -9.78 -16.25 -15.83
N GLU A 436 -9.37 -17.43 -15.37
CA GLU A 436 -9.90 -18.71 -15.87
C GLU A 436 -11.41 -18.89 -15.64
N SER A 437 -11.97 -18.24 -14.61
CA SER A 437 -13.40 -18.28 -14.31
C SER A 437 -14.25 -17.33 -15.17
N LEU A 438 -13.63 -16.42 -15.93
CA LEU A 438 -14.35 -15.50 -16.81
C LEU A 438 -14.68 -16.24 -18.12
N VAL A 439 -15.91 -16.71 -18.24
CA VAL A 439 -16.42 -17.27 -19.48
C VAL A 439 -16.98 -16.14 -20.32
N LEU A 440 -16.29 -15.81 -21.42
CA LEU A 440 -16.78 -14.86 -22.42
C LEU A 440 -17.79 -15.55 -23.34
N SER A 441 -18.86 -14.85 -23.70
CA SER A 441 -19.75 -15.29 -24.77
C SER A 441 -19.00 -15.37 -26.11
N ALA A 442 -19.53 -16.15 -27.06
CA ALA A 442 -18.91 -16.25 -28.38
C ALA A 442 -18.85 -14.89 -29.10
N GLU A 443 -19.83 -14.02 -28.87
CA GLU A 443 -19.88 -12.67 -29.42
C GLU A 443 -18.81 -11.77 -28.78
N GLU A 444 -18.66 -11.80 -27.45
CA GLU A 444 -17.59 -11.05 -26.76
C GLU A 444 -16.20 -11.54 -27.17
N LYS A 445 -16.00 -12.86 -27.29
CA LYS A 445 -14.72 -13.43 -27.75
C LYS A 445 -14.41 -12.97 -29.18
N ARG A 446 -15.41 -12.93 -30.06
CA ARG A 446 -15.29 -12.42 -31.43
C ARG A 446 -15.00 -10.92 -31.46
N ALA A 447 -15.67 -10.13 -30.63
CA ALA A 447 -15.40 -8.70 -30.53
C ALA A 447 -13.96 -8.44 -30.10
N THR A 448 -13.47 -9.13 -29.06
CA THR A 448 -12.08 -9.04 -28.60
C THR A 448 -11.10 -9.47 -29.70
N ALA A 449 -11.38 -10.56 -30.44
CA ALA A 449 -10.49 -11.00 -31.53
C ALA A 449 -10.38 -9.96 -32.65
N VAL A 450 -11.50 -9.36 -33.06
CA VAL A 450 -11.52 -8.28 -34.05
C VAL A 450 -10.78 -7.04 -33.53
N HIS A 451 -10.99 -6.68 -32.26
CA HIS A 451 -10.35 -5.57 -31.60
C HIS A 451 -8.82 -5.72 -31.59
N GLU A 452 -8.31 -6.85 -31.08
CA GLU A 452 -6.87 -7.12 -31.04
C GLU A 452 -6.25 -7.25 -32.44
N SER A 453 -7.00 -7.79 -33.42
CA SER A 453 -6.55 -7.83 -34.81
C SER A 453 -6.34 -6.44 -35.39
N GLY A 454 -7.19 -5.46 -35.02
CA GLY A 454 -7.04 -4.06 -35.41
C GLY A 454 -5.72 -3.46 -34.94
N HIS A 455 -5.36 -3.66 -33.67
CA HIS A 455 -4.07 -3.23 -33.13
C HIS A 455 -2.91 -3.96 -33.80
N ALA A 456 -3.02 -5.27 -33.97
CA ALA A 456 -1.95 -6.10 -34.51
C ALA A 456 -1.60 -5.73 -35.97
N ILE A 457 -2.61 -5.53 -36.82
CA ILE A 457 -2.42 -5.17 -38.23
C ILE A 457 -1.79 -3.79 -38.35
N LEU A 458 -2.27 -2.80 -37.60
CA LEU A 458 -1.67 -1.47 -37.61
C LEU A 458 -0.23 -1.50 -37.11
N THR A 459 0.08 -2.34 -36.12
CA THR A 459 1.47 -2.53 -35.64
C THR A 459 2.39 -3.07 -36.74
N VAL A 460 1.90 -3.97 -37.59
CA VAL A 460 2.69 -4.56 -38.68
C VAL A 460 2.84 -3.61 -39.87
N VAL A 461 1.80 -2.83 -40.18
CA VAL A 461 1.74 -2.01 -41.41
C VAL A 461 2.31 -0.61 -41.23
N LEU A 462 2.23 -0.03 -40.03
CA LEU A 462 2.71 1.33 -39.77
C LEU A 462 4.26 1.38 -39.74
N PRO A 463 4.89 2.37 -40.39
CA PRO A 463 6.33 2.38 -40.61
C PRO A 463 7.15 2.62 -39.36
N ASN A 464 6.63 3.40 -38.39
CA ASN A 464 7.38 3.75 -37.18
C ASN A 464 6.93 2.97 -35.94
N ALA A 465 6.01 2.02 -36.09
CA ALA A 465 5.50 1.22 -34.97
C ALA A 465 6.55 0.23 -34.46
N ASP A 466 6.57 0.02 -33.16
CA ASP A 466 7.40 -1.01 -32.55
C ASP A 466 7.00 -2.42 -33.03
N PRO A 467 7.95 -3.32 -33.34
CA PRO A 467 7.66 -4.65 -33.86
C PRO A 467 6.65 -5.43 -33.01
N LEU A 468 5.71 -6.10 -33.67
CA LEU A 468 4.73 -6.94 -32.99
C LEU A 468 5.41 -8.16 -32.36
N HIS A 469 5.14 -8.40 -31.08
CA HIS A 469 5.65 -9.54 -30.33
C HIS A 469 4.63 -10.67 -30.24
N LYS A 470 3.41 -10.37 -29.79
CA LYS A 470 2.37 -11.37 -29.50
C LYS A 470 1.00 -10.72 -29.44
N VAL A 471 -0.03 -11.45 -29.83
CA VAL A 471 -1.43 -11.05 -29.68
C VAL A 471 -2.18 -12.16 -28.95
N THR A 472 -3.05 -11.81 -28.00
CA THR A 472 -3.88 -12.79 -27.27
C THR A 472 -5.25 -12.23 -26.96
N ILE A 473 -6.27 -13.09 -27.00
CA ILE A 473 -7.65 -12.77 -26.61
C ILE A 473 -8.03 -13.38 -25.26
N LEU A 474 -7.02 -13.79 -24.49
CA LEU A 474 -7.21 -14.42 -23.18
C LEU A 474 -7.25 -13.36 -22.07
N PRO A 475 -8.30 -13.32 -21.24
CA PRO A 475 -8.47 -12.27 -20.25
C PRO A 475 -7.43 -12.34 -19.12
N ARG A 476 -6.81 -11.19 -18.84
CA ARG A 476 -5.75 -11.00 -17.84
C ARG A 476 -6.03 -9.73 -17.04
N GLY A 477 -6.15 -9.86 -15.71
CA GLY A 477 -6.50 -8.74 -14.85
C GLY A 477 -7.76 -8.00 -15.31
N MET A 478 -7.60 -6.74 -15.71
CA MET A 478 -8.68 -5.87 -16.21
C MET A 478 -8.86 -5.94 -17.74
N ALA A 479 -7.90 -6.50 -18.48
CA ALA A 479 -7.92 -6.58 -19.94
C ALA A 479 -8.57 -7.88 -20.43
N LEU A 480 -9.34 -7.80 -21.52
CA LEU A 480 -9.98 -8.96 -22.18
C LEU A 480 -9.09 -9.61 -23.24
N GLY A 481 -8.25 -8.81 -23.89
CA GLY A 481 -7.19 -9.21 -24.82
C GLY A 481 -6.01 -8.25 -24.69
N VAL A 482 -4.90 -8.57 -25.36
CA VAL A 482 -3.78 -7.65 -25.51
C VAL A 482 -2.91 -7.96 -26.72
N THR A 483 -2.44 -6.87 -27.34
CA THR A 483 -1.40 -6.81 -28.36
C THR A 483 -0.09 -6.28 -27.75
N TRP A 484 0.95 -7.11 -27.73
CA TRP A 484 2.28 -6.77 -27.23
C TRP A 484 3.22 -6.41 -28.38
N SER A 485 3.95 -5.30 -28.24
CA SER A 485 5.10 -4.96 -29.09
C SER A 485 6.43 -5.15 -28.35
N LEU A 486 7.52 -5.29 -29.08
CA LEU A 486 8.90 -5.19 -28.58
C LEU A 486 9.41 -3.77 -28.83
N PRO A 487 9.32 -2.85 -27.86
CA PRO A 487 9.78 -1.50 -28.07
C PRO A 487 11.31 -1.43 -28.21
N GLU A 488 11.75 -0.57 -29.12
CA GLU A 488 13.15 -0.17 -29.20
C GLU A 488 13.40 0.99 -28.23
N GLU A 489 14.39 0.85 -27.36
CA GLU A 489 14.73 1.90 -26.40
C GLU A 489 15.41 3.06 -27.11
N ARG A 490 14.64 4.12 -27.38
CA ARG A 490 15.08 5.36 -28.01
C ARG A 490 15.07 6.50 -27.00
N HIS A 491 16.08 7.37 -27.05
CA HIS A 491 16.14 8.56 -26.19
C HIS A 491 15.28 9.72 -26.73
N THR A 492 14.94 9.69 -28.02
CA THR A 492 14.15 10.72 -28.69
C THR A 492 13.13 10.08 -29.63
N TYR A 493 11.93 10.66 -29.69
CA TYR A 493 10.84 10.20 -30.54
C TYR A 493 10.40 11.32 -31.48
N SER A 494 10.10 10.97 -32.73
CA SER A 494 9.60 11.92 -33.72
C SER A 494 8.09 12.12 -33.59
N LYS A 495 7.55 13.15 -34.24
CA LYS A 495 6.10 13.40 -34.29
C LYS A 495 5.38 12.22 -34.97
N GLU A 496 5.94 11.71 -36.05
CA GLU A 496 5.40 10.60 -36.85
C GLU A 496 5.33 9.30 -36.03
N PHE A 497 6.30 9.07 -35.14
CA PHE A 497 6.24 7.95 -34.19
C PHE A 497 5.01 8.05 -33.28
N PHE A 498 4.77 9.21 -32.66
CA PHE A 498 3.61 9.38 -31.78
C PHE A 498 2.29 9.32 -32.54
N GLU A 499 2.24 9.84 -33.76
CA GLU A 499 1.08 9.69 -34.65
C GLU A 499 0.81 8.22 -34.96
N ASP A 500 1.83 7.41 -35.24
CA ASP A 500 1.68 5.96 -35.46
C ASP A 500 1.23 5.24 -34.18
N VAL A 501 1.72 5.63 -33.01
CA VAL A 501 1.27 5.08 -31.72
C VAL A 501 -0.20 5.40 -31.46
N ILE A 502 -0.64 6.63 -31.71
CA ILE A 502 -2.05 7.04 -31.60
C ILE A 502 -2.91 6.29 -32.62
N CYS A 503 -2.45 6.19 -33.87
CA CYS A 503 -3.13 5.45 -34.94
C CYS A 503 -3.34 3.98 -34.54
N ARG A 504 -2.29 3.32 -34.02
CA ARG A 504 -2.38 1.95 -33.49
C ARG A 504 -3.40 1.85 -32.34
N ALA A 505 -3.41 2.80 -31.41
CA ALA A 505 -4.36 2.82 -30.30
C ALA A 505 -5.83 2.95 -30.78
N MET A 506 -6.07 3.64 -31.90
CA MET A 506 -7.41 3.70 -32.51
C MET A 506 -7.82 2.40 -33.21
N GLY A 507 -6.87 1.48 -33.45
CA GLY A 507 -7.06 0.27 -34.27
C GLY A 507 -8.19 -0.63 -33.81
N GLY A 508 -8.25 -0.98 -32.51
CA GLY A 508 -9.26 -1.90 -32.01
C GLY A 508 -10.68 -1.37 -32.17
N ARG A 509 -10.91 -0.11 -31.79
CA ARG A 509 -12.20 0.58 -31.97
C ARG A 509 -12.61 0.69 -33.44
N VAL A 510 -11.68 1.02 -34.31
CA VAL A 510 -11.95 1.16 -35.75
C VAL A 510 -12.26 -0.20 -36.38
N ALA A 511 -11.54 -1.25 -35.99
CA ALA A 511 -11.81 -2.61 -36.43
C ALA A 511 -13.22 -3.06 -36.04
N GLU A 512 -13.64 -2.82 -34.79
CA GLU A 512 -15.02 -3.09 -34.35
C GLU A 512 -16.05 -2.33 -35.19
N LYS A 513 -15.80 -1.05 -35.48
CA LYS A 513 -16.69 -0.23 -36.32
C LYS A 513 -16.82 -0.77 -37.74
N ILE A 514 -15.73 -1.27 -38.33
CA ILE A 514 -15.73 -1.86 -39.67
C ILE A 514 -16.51 -3.17 -39.70
N VAL A 515 -16.32 -4.04 -38.70
CA VAL A 515 -16.89 -5.40 -38.71
C VAL A 515 -18.32 -5.44 -38.19
N PHE A 516 -18.61 -4.72 -37.10
CA PHE A 516 -19.90 -4.77 -36.41
C PHE A 516 -20.79 -3.55 -36.66
N GLY A 517 -20.25 -2.46 -37.21
CA GLY A 517 -20.99 -1.21 -37.41
C GLY A 517 -21.36 -0.48 -36.11
N GLN A 518 -20.87 -0.95 -34.96
CA GLN A 518 -21.13 -0.40 -33.64
C GLN A 518 -19.82 -0.25 -32.86
N LEU A 519 -19.87 0.56 -31.80
CA LEU A 519 -18.72 0.88 -30.96
C LEU A 519 -18.89 0.19 -29.60
N ASN A 520 -17.82 -0.41 -29.08
CA ASN A 520 -17.80 -1.00 -27.75
C ASN A 520 -17.12 -0.08 -26.72
N SER A 521 -17.42 -0.28 -25.43
CA SER A 521 -16.74 0.38 -24.31
C SER A 521 -15.34 -0.17 -24.04
N GLY A 522 -14.96 -1.30 -24.65
CA GLY A 522 -13.65 -1.94 -24.50
C GLY A 522 -12.47 -1.04 -24.89
N ALA A 523 -12.66 -0.09 -25.81
CA ALA A 523 -11.62 0.83 -26.28
C ALA A 523 -11.30 2.00 -25.33
N ALA A 524 -11.87 2.04 -24.12
CA ALA A 524 -11.72 3.19 -23.21
C ALA A 524 -10.25 3.45 -22.83
N ASN A 525 -9.49 2.40 -22.53
CA ASN A 525 -8.08 2.50 -22.17
C ASN A 525 -7.21 2.99 -23.35
N ASP A 526 -7.52 2.57 -24.58
CA ASP A 526 -6.78 3.01 -25.76
C ASP A 526 -7.04 4.50 -26.06
N LEU A 527 -8.28 4.95 -25.89
CA LEU A 527 -8.65 6.35 -26.01
C LEU A 527 -7.98 7.22 -24.93
N GLU A 528 -7.89 6.73 -23.69
CA GLU A 528 -7.18 7.42 -22.62
C GLU A 528 -5.69 7.60 -22.96
N GLN A 529 -5.03 6.51 -23.39
CA GLN A 529 -3.62 6.55 -23.80
C GLN A 529 -3.40 7.48 -25.00
N ALA A 530 -4.20 7.33 -26.06
CA ALA A 530 -4.13 8.18 -27.25
C ALA A 530 -4.32 9.66 -26.90
N THR A 531 -5.31 9.98 -26.08
CA THR A 531 -5.59 11.35 -25.64
C THR A 531 -4.47 11.91 -24.79
N SER A 532 -3.87 11.10 -23.90
CA SER A 532 -2.72 11.50 -23.09
C SER A 532 -1.51 11.84 -23.96
N ILE A 533 -1.19 11.01 -24.95
CA ILE A 533 -0.09 11.26 -25.89
C ILE A 533 -0.36 12.51 -26.71
N ALA A 534 -1.54 12.64 -27.33
CA ALA A 534 -1.91 13.82 -28.12
C ALA A 534 -1.84 15.10 -27.27
N ARG A 535 -2.28 15.04 -26.01
CA ARG A 535 -2.17 16.16 -25.06
C ARG A 535 -0.71 16.57 -24.83
N ARG A 536 0.20 15.61 -24.64
CA ARG A 536 1.64 15.88 -24.45
C ARG A 536 2.30 16.40 -25.72
N MET A 537 1.93 15.88 -26.89
CA MET A 537 2.36 16.40 -28.18
C MET A 537 2.06 17.89 -28.32
N VAL A 538 0.84 18.30 -27.94
CA VAL A 538 0.41 19.71 -28.07
C VAL A 538 0.97 20.58 -26.94
N ARG A 539 0.96 20.10 -25.68
CA ARG A 539 1.27 20.93 -24.50
C ARG A 539 2.73 20.92 -24.07
N GLU A 540 3.41 19.78 -24.18
CA GLU A 540 4.74 19.58 -23.58
C GLU A 540 5.83 19.56 -24.66
N TRP A 541 5.57 18.91 -25.79
CA TRP A 541 6.57 18.66 -26.82
C TRP A 541 6.53 19.66 -27.99
N GLY A 542 5.55 20.57 -28.02
CA GLY A 542 5.46 21.61 -29.05
C GLY A 542 5.28 21.06 -30.47
N MET A 543 4.57 19.94 -30.63
CA MET A 543 4.38 19.24 -31.92
C MET A 543 3.13 19.67 -32.71
N SER A 544 2.45 20.74 -32.27
CA SER A 544 1.35 21.38 -33.00
C SER A 544 1.79 22.73 -33.55
N ASP A 545 1.60 22.94 -34.85
CA ASP A 545 1.96 24.20 -35.53
C ASP A 545 1.08 25.37 -35.07
N ALA A 546 -0.17 25.10 -34.67
CA ALA A 546 -1.12 26.11 -34.23
C ALA A 546 -0.79 26.65 -32.82
N VAL A 547 -0.32 25.78 -31.93
CA VAL A 547 0.14 26.16 -30.58
C VAL A 547 1.59 26.64 -30.62
N GLY A 548 2.42 26.08 -31.50
CA GLY A 548 3.84 26.40 -31.63
C GLY A 548 4.73 25.68 -30.61
N PRO A 549 6.05 25.95 -30.64
CA PRO A 549 7.06 25.25 -29.83
C PRO A 549 7.11 25.78 -28.38
N MET A 550 5.98 25.73 -27.68
CA MET A 550 5.86 26.15 -26.28
C MET A 550 5.64 24.95 -25.36
N ALA A 551 6.34 24.91 -24.23
CA ALA A 551 6.17 23.89 -23.21
C ALA A 551 5.35 24.44 -22.04
N TRP A 552 4.09 24.02 -21.96
CA TRP A 552 3.15 24.33 -20.88
C TRP A 552 3.20 23.22 -19.82
N SER A 553 4.39 23.01 -19.23
CA SER A 553 4.61 21.97 -18.23
C SER A 553 4.44 22.49 -16.81
N GLY A 554 3.33 22.15 -16.16
CA GLY A 554 3.15 22.31 -14.71
C GLY A 554 3.90 21.23 -13.93
N HIS A 555 5.22 21.09 -14.12
CA HIS A 555 6.06 20.17 -13.33
C HIS A 555 6.35 20.70 -11.92
N GLN A 556 5.38 21.36 -11.31
CA GLN A 556 5.34 21.53 -9.86
C GLN A 556 4.43 20.40 -9.37
N GLN A 557 4.99 19.27 -8.96
CA GLN A 557 4.23 18.29 -8.20
C GLN A 557 3.81 18.95 -6.89
N VAL A 558 2.61 19.53 -6.90
CA VAL A 558 2.05 20.31 -5.83
C VAL A 558 1.85 19.40 -4.62
N PHE A 559 2.46 19.81 -3.51
CA PHE A 559 2.34 19.14 -2.22
C PHE A 559 0.87 19.11 -1.76
N LEU A 560 0.45 18.00 -1.13
CA LEU A 560 -0.88 17.86 -0.53
C LEU A 560 -1.10 18.99 0.49
N GLY A 561 -1.84 20.03 0.09
CA GLY A 561 -2.10 21.23 0.89
C GLY A 561 -2.14 22.54 0.08
N GLU A 562 -1.64 22.54 -1.15
CA GLU A 562 -1.60 23.72 -2.03
C GLU A 562 -2.57 23.61 -3.23
N ASP A 563 -3.27 22.48 -3.32
CA ASP A 563 -4.29 22.14 -4.34
C ASP A 563 -5.56 23.01 -4.27
N LEU A 564 -5.78 23.73 -3.17
CA LEU A 564 -6.97 24.58 -3.00
C LEU A 564 -6.80 26.02 -3.51
N MET A 565 -5.59 26.45 -3.85
CA MET A 565 -5.31 27.89 -4.11
C MET A 565 -4.57 28.20 -5.41
N THR A 566 -4.02 27.22 -6.15
CA THR A 566 -3.22 27.48 -7.38
C THR A 566 -3.59 26.62 -8.60
N GLN A 567 -4.88 26.39 -8.84
CA GLN A 567 -5.35 25.90 -10.16
C GLN A 567 -5.45 27.02 -11.20
N GLY A 568 -4.44 27.89 -11.28
CA GLY A 568 -4.30 28.79 -12.41
C GLY A 568 -3.67 28.01 -13.56
N ARG A 569 -4.42 27.69 -14.63
CA ARG A 569 -3.80 27.32 -15.90
C ARG A 569 -2.81 28.44 -16.25
N GLU A 570 -1.57 28.10 -16.62
CA GLU A 570 -0.54 29.08 -17.00
C GLU A 570 -0.88 29.82 -18.32
N TYR A 571 -2.00 29.46 -18.95
CA TYR A 571 -2.48 29.93 -20.24
C TYR A 571 -3.95 30.36 -20.16
N SER A 572 -4.33 31.24 -21.08
CA SER A 572 -5.71 31.77 -21.19
C SER A 572 -6.72 30.69 -21.59
N ASP A 573 -8.01 30.95 -21.35
CA ASP A 573 -9.09 30.07 -21.80
C ASP A 573 -9.13 29.88 -23.32
N ASP A 574 -8.74 30.90 -24.08
CA ASP A 574 -8.66 30.80 -25.55
C ASP A 574 -7.53 29.88 -25.99
N THR A 575 -6.39 29.90 -25.28
CA THR A 575 -5.31 28.94 -25.49
C THR A 575 -5.74 27.53 -25.08
N ALA A 576 -6.52 27.39 -24.01
CA ALA A 576 -7.07 26.10 -23.59
C ALA A 576 -7.98 25.50 -24.68
N LYS A 577 -8.90 26.31 -25.24
CA LYS A 577 -9.75 25.89 -26.36
C LYS A 577 -8.93 25.49 -27.58
N LEU A 578 -7.89 26.25 -27.90
CA LEU A 578 -6.98 25.94 -29.02
C LEU A 578 -6.30 24.58 -28.80
N ILE A 579 -5.74 24.34 -27.62
CA ILE A 579 -5.12 23.07 -27.25
C ILE A 579 -6.12 21.92 -27.39
N ASP A 580 -7.33 22.06 -26.83
CA ASP A 580 -8.37 21.03 -26.90
C ASP A 580 -8.78 20.74 -28.35
N SER A 581 -8.89 21.79 -29.19
CA SER A 581 -9.21 21.63 -30.62
C SER A 581 -8.11 20.92 -31.40
N GLU A 582 -6.84 21.18 -31.08
CA GLU A 582 -5.70 20.52 -31.71
C GLU A 582 -5.58 19.05 -31.27
N ILE A 583 -5.85 18.75 -30.01
CA ILE A 583 -5.93 17.37 -29.52
C ILE A 583 -7.03 16.62 -30.28
N ALA A 584 -8.23 17.19 -30.38
CA ALA A 584 -9.35 16.58 -31.10
C ALA A 584 -9.00 16.36 -32.58
N ARG A 585 -8.35 17.33 -33.23
CA ARG A 585 -7.90 17.23 -34.62
C ARG A 585 -6.95 16.04 -34.81
N ILE A 586 -5.90 15.94 -33.99
CA ILE A 586 -4.93 14.83 -34.05
C ILE A 586 -5.64 13.49 -33.88
N LEU A 587 -6.53 13.34 -32.89
CA LEU A 587 -7.24 12.09 -32.65
C LEU A 587 -8.14 11.68 -33.82
N HIS A 588 -8.90 12.63 -34.40
CA HIS A 588 -9.77 12.35 -35.55
C HIS A 588 -9.00 12.05 -36.83
N GLU A 589 -7.87 12.71 -37.07
CA GLU A 589 -6.98 12.41 -38.20
C GLU A 589 -6.42 10.99 -38.10
N GLN A 590 -5.93 10.60 -36.92
CA GLN A 590 -5.40 9.25 -36.71
C GLN A 590 -6.49 8.18 -36.72
N GLU A 591 -7.71 8.46 -36.23
CA GLU A 591 -8.86 7.56 -36.38
C GLU A 591 -9.22 7.36 -37.87
N SER A 592 -9.24 8.44 -38.65
CA SER A 592 -9.51 8.39 -40.09
C SER A 592 -8.42 7.63 -40.86
N ARG A 593 -7.16 7.81 -40.46
CA ARG A 593 -6.02 7.07 -41.00
C ARG A 593 -6.10 5.58 -40.67
N ALA A 594 -6.40 5.22 -39.43
CA ALA A 594 -6.62 3.84 -39.01
C ALA A 594 -7.76 3.20 -39.81
N LEU A 595 -8.87 3.93 -40.03
CA LEU A 595 -9.98 3.48 -40.86
C LEU A 595 -9.54 3.20 -42.30
N ALA A 596 -8.79 4.12 -42.92
CA ALA A 596 -8.30 3.94 -44.29
C ALA A 596 -7.38 2.72 -44.41
N VAL A 597 -6.45 2.54 -43.46
CA VAL A 597 -5.51 1.41 -43.46
C VAL A 597 -6.27 0.09 -43.21
N LEU A 598 -7.07 -0.02 -42.16
CA LEU A 598 -7.82 -1.26 -41.87
C LEU A 598 -8.83 -1.61 -42.96
N THR A 599 -9.45 -0.62 -43.62
CA THR A 599 -10.32 -0.88 -44.79
C THR A 599 -9.51 -1.44 -45.96
N LYS A 600 -8.32 -0.88 -46.25
CA LYS A 600 -7.42 -1.42 -47.28
C LYS A 600 -6.98 -2.85 -46.96
N HIS A 601 -6.76 -3.16 -45.69
CA HIS A 601 -6.34 -4.48 -45.20
C HIS A 601 -7.50 -5.32 -44.64
N ARG A 602 -8.73 -5.14 -45.17
CA ARG A 602 -9.96 -5.79 -44.64
C ARG A 602 -9.86 -7.31 -44.62
N LYS A 603 -9.30 -7.92 -45.67
CA LYS A 603 -9.11 -9.37 -45.78
C LYS A 603 -8.17 -9.88 -44.68
N ALA A 604 -7.06 -9.17 -44.45
CA ALA A 604 -6.14 -9.45 -43.36
C ALA A 604 -6.85 -9.39 -41.99
N LEU A 605 -7.72 -8.39 -41.78
CA LEU A 605 -8.50 -8.25 -40.55
C LEU A 605 -9.39 -9.47 -40.28
N ASP A 606 -10.08 -9.98 -41.30
CA ASP A 606 -10.88 -11.19 -41.17
C ASP A 606 -10.01 -12.41 -40.86
N THR A 607 -8.96 -12.65 -41.66
CA THR A 607 -8.09 -13.82 -41.49
C THR A 607 -7.37 -13.85 -40.14
N VAL A 608 -6.84 -12.71 -39.68
CA VAL A 608 -6.18 -12.62 -38.37
C VAL A 608 -7.19 -12.82 -37.24
N SER A 609 -8.39 -12.25 -37.35
CA SER A 609 -9.43 -12.41 -36.33
C SER A 609 -9.93 -13.85 -36.21
N GLU A 610 -10.10 -14.56 -37.33
CA GLU A 610 -10.47 -15.97 -37.36
C GLU A 610 -9.37 -16.85 -36.77
N ALA A 611 -8.11 -16.61 -37.15
CA ALA A 611 -6.97 -17.33 -36.59
C ALA A 611 -6.84 -17.11 -35.07
N LEU A 612 -7.11 -15.90 -34.56
CA LEU A 612 -7.15 -15.62 -33.13
C LEU A 612 -8.29 -16.33 -32.41
N LEU A 613 -9.45 -16.52 -33.05
CA LEU A 613 -10.57 -17.26 -32.45
C LEU A 613 -10.25 -18.75 -32.29
N GLU A 614 -9.51 -19.31 -33.25
CA GLU A 614 -9.08 -20.71 -33.21
C GLU A 614 -7.92 -20.95 -32.22
N ARG A 615 -6.90 -20.10 -32.25
CA ARG A 615 -5.63 -20.32 -31.51
C ARG A 615 -5.57 -19.59 -30.17
N GLU A 616 -6.42 -18.59 -29.97
CA GLU A 616 -6.49 -17.70 -28.79
C GLU A 616 -5.25 -16.81 -28.55
N THR A 617 -4.08 -17.21 -29.02
CA THR A 617 -2.81 -16.49 -28.93
C THR A 617 -1.98 -16.76 -30.17
N MET A 618 -1.35 -15.72 -30.70
CA MET A 618 -0.51 -15.78 -31.90
C MET A 618 0.79 -14.98 -31.71
N ASP A 619 1.88 -15.50 -32.27
CA ASP A 619 3.18 -14.83 -32.27
C ASP A 619 3.21 -13.72 -33.35
N GLY A 620 3.99 -12.67 -33.13
CA GLY A 620 4.05 -11.52 -34.03
C GLY A 620 4.49 -11.89 -35.45
N ALA A 621 5.41 -12.84 -35.58
CA ALA A 621 5.83 -13.36 -36.88
C ALA A 621 4.70 -14.10 -37.63
N GLU A 622 3.85 -14.83 -36.92
CA GLU A 622 2.69 -15.50 -37.52
C GLU A 622 1.68 -14.49 -38.04
N VAL A 623 1.40 -13.45 -37.26
CA VAL A 623 0.49 -12.36 -37.66
C VAL A 623 1.05 -11.62 -38.87
N ALA A 624 2.34 -11.27 -38.88
CA ALA A 624 2.98 -10.62 -40.01
C ALA A 624 2.84 -11.47 -41.29
N ASN A 625 3.09 -12.78 -41.21
CA ASN A 625 2.93 -13.68 -42.36
C ASN A 625 1.49 -13.73 -42.88
N LEU A 626 0.47 -13.71 -42.01
CA LEU A 626 -0.92 -13.63 -42.43
C LEU A 626 -1.26 -12.30 -43.10
N VAL A 627 -0.74 -11.20 -42.57
CA VAL A 627 -0.94 -9.86 -43.13
C VAL A 627 -0.29 -9.77 -44.52
N HIS A 628 0.94 -10.25 -44.68
CA HIS A 628 1.64 -10.27 -45.97
C HIS A 628 0.99 -11.23 -46.98
N GLY A 629 0.61 -12.44 -46.57
CA GLY A 629 -0.07 -13.40 -47.45
C GLY A 629 -1.40 -12.86 -47.98
N SER A 630 -2.14 -12.10 -47.15
CA SER A 630 -3.37 -11.45 -47.60
C SER A 630 -3.17 -10.30 -48.60
N LEU A 631 -1.94 -9.77 -48.69
CA LEU A 631 -1.56 -8.73 -49.65
C LEU A 631 -1.17 -9.32 -51.01
N ASP A 632 -0.49 -10.46 -51.03
CA ASP A 632 -0.07 -11.11 -52.27
C ASP A 632 -1.27 -11.59 -53.11
N ASP A 633 -2.33 -12.06 -52.44
CA ASP A 633 -3.59 -12.43 -53.10
C ASP A 633 -4.24 -11.26 -53.86
N ILE A 634 -4.06 -10.01 -53.38
CA ILE A 634 -4.63 -8.80 -54.01
C ILE A 634 -3.87 -8.44 -55.30
N VAL A 635 -2.57 -8.77 -55.38
CA VAL A 635 -1.76 -8.52 -56.58
C VAL A 635 -2.10 -9.51 -57.70
N THR A 636 -2.51 -10.73 -57.36
CA THR A 636 -2.92 -11.76 -58.33
C THR A 636 -4.35 -11.63 -58.87
N GLU A 637 -5.21 -10.81 -58.24
CA GLU A 637 -6.60 -10.59 -58.67
C GLU A 637 -6.81 -9.34 -59.56
N GLN A 638 -5.75 -8.75 -60.13
CA GLN A 638 -5.94 -7.81 -61.24
C GLN A 638 -6.43 -8.59 -62.49
N PRO A 639 -7.59 -8.26 -63.08
CA PRO A 639 -8.06 -8.94 -64.27
C PRO A 639 -7.07 -8.67 -65.40
N ALA A 640 -6.60 -9.74 -66.04
CA ALA A 640 -5.96 -9.65 -67.35
C ALA A 640 -6.83 -8.78 -68.25
N SER A 641 -6.24 -7.67 -68.71
CA SER A 641 -6.85 -6.74 -69.66
C SER A 641 -7.47 -7.52 -70.81
N ILE A 642 -8.76 -7.31 -71.02
CA ILE A 642 -9.44 -7.66 -72.26
C ILE A 642 -8.84 -6.75 -73.34
N ASP A 643 -8.05 -7.34 -74.23
CA ASP A 643 -7.83 -6.87 -75.61
C ASP A 643 -7.91 -8.10 -76.54
#